data_AF-A0A853LW22-F1
#
_entry.id   AF-A0A853LW22-F1
#
_cell.length_a   1.000
_cell.length_b   1.000
_cell.length_c   1.000
_cell.angle_alpha   90.00
_cell.angle_beta   90.00
_cell.angle_gamma   90.00
#
_symmetry.space_group_name_H-M   'P 1'
#
loop_
_entity.id
_entity.type
_entity.pdbx_description
1 polymer ?
#
loop_
_entity_poly.entity_id
_entity_poly.type
_entity_poly.pdbx_seq_one_letter_code
_entity_poly.pdbx_strand_id
1 'polypeptide(L)'
;MLNHGLPDGRVPVLLSAHDPELIRQDAAAIATYLGRIDAAADPTAAVASTLLRLRRVRRHRAVLRAADRAELLAGLSAIARGDDHELVSRSAKAAPPRIAFVFPGQGNQWQAMGAEAYRRLPAYREAADRCAQAFASGGFPSPLPYLVGDGERDWSRPEIQGAQFTHAVSLAEAWRFCGVLPDITIGHSLGEVAAAYVAEAISLPDAVALVVARASVVDRLTGRYAMAVLGAGLDIAEALLAETPGWLEISAVNGPSSTVVAGDREAVAAAAGLAQQRGIFNQQLSVDYPGHTSALRPLRASLAELTPKSAFRDGPVRFIGSTLGTELGDTTGFSDYWYENLCGTVRFDLAVQHARACGADTFVELSAHPSLLYPLGDIVDDESTVIVGSGHRDRSIADSLSASIAAVATADPGCKWADAVPLADRTALRGFPNAPMRAVHLWAAPERSTEAAPTPALTVAVEDWQPATAPITPSASPVDIGVFGAGALTQRLADVVAAHGGCRAVSPNEAEILVVVAPELDRLDVTAAIEQIAGRPDAGLPDYPALIGPRCRAIWLLTAGAEQVDRDDASVSPAQAALAGMHRSVGFEFPDQAFGHLDLAHRDVDAATAPAVVEVLLGEPAEVALRGTGSPRRHVRTFRACREPATPRPLDAATLDDVVITGGSGAIGLQYARHCLERGARTVTLLSRNGVDPTALRELADRFDAEVRAPQCDITDRAALAAVAAGYGSGASLLIHTAGIARARSRAELTGSDVAAVCAAKVRGLAMLTDVWPLRPDCRILACSSVFGVWGGYTHAAYAASNRMLDVLAAQLRATGRDCTAIRWGLWQGAGVVVGNEITRTERSGLVAMEPEQAIEASLYRYEGDPLIFDADFERLQVFFESQGMPMPFTVSPAGEDDDREAAAEKPLADIVRAELAATLHLGDSLSIDPGTPLIDLGVDSLLALDLRKRLRRTVGSSVPVSRMLGGITVTELIDALRADSTGGPGAAPSFGRAGAANGAHHSTLAMLERLDS
;
A
#
# COMPACT_ATOMS: atom_id res chain seq x y z
N MET A 1 16.96 21.77 12.44
CA MET A 1 16.13 21.04 13.41
C MET A 1 16.96 20.75 14.65
N LEU A 2 16.35 20.89 15.85
CA LEU A 2 16.94 20.95 17.20
C LEU A 2 18.00 22.05 17.39
N ASN A 3 17.61 23.16 18.01
CA ASN A 3 18.53 24.27 18.34
C ASN A 3 18.69 24.48 19.87
N HIS A 4 17.98 23.69 20.67
CA HIS A 4 17.90 23.79 22.13
C HIS A 4 17.75 22.38 22.73
N GLY A 5 17.98 22.25 24.04
CA GLY A 5 17.67 21.00 24.77
C GLY A 5 16.18 20.66 24.75
N LEU A 6 15.85 19.40 25.06
CA LEU A 6 14.46 18.94 25.10
C LEU A 6 13.66 19.60 26.25
N PRO A 7 12.37 19.90 26.06
CA PRO A 7 11.52 20.53 27.08
C PRO A 7 11.46 19.84 28.44
N ASP A 8 11.62 18.52 28.49
CA ASP A 8 11.63 17.72 29.72
C ASP A 8 12.99 17.73 30.45
N GLY A 9 14.02 18.34 29.86
CA GLY A 9 15.37 18.38 30.38
C GLY A 9 16.19 17.11 30.16
N ARG A 10 15.64 16.09 29.49
CA ARG A 10 16.36 14.86 29.17
C ARG A 10 17.37 15.09 28.05
N VAL A 11 18.46 14.32 28.10
CA VAL A 11 19.50 14.35 27.08
C VAL A 11 19.14 13.37 25.97
N PRO A 12 19.14 13.79 24.69
CA PRO A 12 18.97 12.87 23.57
C PRO A 12 20.28 12.10 23.31
N VAL A 13 20.23 10.78 23.48
CA VAL A 13 21.32 9.84 23.23
C VAL A 13 21.04 9.14 21.89
N LEU A 14 21.78 9.54 20.84
CA LEU A 14 21.63 9.01 19.49
C LEU A 14 22.53 7.78 19.26
N LEU A 15 21.91 6.67 18.91
CA LEU A 15 22.56 5.52 18.29
C LEU A 15 22.19 5.46 16.81
N SER A 16 23.15 5.16 15.94
CA SER A 16 22.85 5.00 14.52
C SER A 16 23.79 4.02 13.83
N ALA A 17 23.26 3.31 12.83
CA ALA A 17 24.03 2.37 12.04
C ALA A 17 23.47 2.24 10.61
N HIS A 18 24.19 1.52 9.75
CA HIS A 18 23.75 1.19 8.40
C HIS A 18 22.81 -0.03 8.36
N ASP A 19 22.64 -0.72 9.49
CA ASP A 19 21.81 -1.91 9.69
C ASP A 19 21.19 -1.82 11.10
N PRO A 20 19.89 -2.10 11.29
CA PRO A 20 19.22 -2.00 12.58
C PRO A 20 19.80 -2.96 13.65
N GLU A 21 20.33 -4.12 13.26
CA GLU A 21 20.92 -5.08 14.21
C GLU A 21 22.18 -4.50 14.88
N LEU A 22 22.94 -3.68 14.16
CA LEU A 22 24.12 -3.03 14.72
C LEU A 22 23.76 -1.98 15.78
N ILE A 23 22.56 -1.41 15.73
CA ILE A 23 22.08 -0.51 16.81
C ILE A 23 21.85 -1.32 18.09
N ARG A 24 21.28 -2.51 17.99
CA ARG A 24 21.06 -3.43 19.12
C ARG A 24 22.39 -3.82 19.77
N GLN A 25 23.37 -4.17 18.94
CA GLN A 25 24.72 -4.51 19.40
C GLN A 25 25.44 -3.33 20.07
N ASP A 26 25.34 -2.11 19.50
CA ASP A 26 25.95 -0.91 20.08
C ASP A 26 25.30 -0.61 21.44
N ALA A 27 23.97 -0.70 21.53
CA ALA A 27 23.24 -0.48 22.78
C ALA A 27 23.66 -1.48 23.88
N ALA A 28 23.78 -2.77 23.54
CA ALA A 28 24.24 -3.80 24.47
C ALA A 28 25.68 -3.57 24.94
N ALA A 29 26.57 -3.17 24.03
CA ALA A 29 27.96 -2.86 24.33
C ALA A 29 28.09 -1.64 25.27
N ILE A 30 27.30 -0.59 25.02
CA ILE A 30 27.26 0.62 25.86
C ILE A 30 26.66 0.29 27.23
N ALA A 31 25.57 -0.47 27.32
CA ALA A 31 24.99 -0.89 28.60
C ALA A 31 26.00 -1.71 29.42
N THR A 32 26.72 -2.62 28.78
CA THR A 32 27.79 -3.42 29.41
C THR A 32 28.94 -2.53 29.89
N TYR A 33 29.35 -1.54 29.09
CA TYR A 33 30.37 -0.57 29.49
C TYR A 33 29.95 0.23 30.71
N LEU A 34 28.71 0.74 30.72
CA LEU A 34 28.14 1.47 31.85
C LEU A 34 28.16 0.62 33.13
N GLY A 35 27.87 -0.68 33.04
CA GLY A 35 27.95 -1.61 34.18
C GLY A 35 29.36 -1.79 34.77
N ARG A 36 30.44 -1.47 34.02
CA ARG A 36 31.83 -1.60 34.47
C ARG A 36 32.42 -0.32 35.04
N ILE A 37 31.82 0.84 34.73
CA ILE A 37 32.31 2.12 35.23
C ILE A 37 31.62 2.47 36.55
N ASP A 38 32.44 2.66 37.58
CA ASP A 38 32.00 3.24 38.84
C ASP A 38 32.00 4.77 38.66
N ALA A 39 30.82 5.38 38.60
CA ALA A 39 30.68 6.78 38.24
C ALA A 39 30.02 7.54 39.40
N ALA A 40 30.79 8.42 40.04
CA ALA A 40 30.29 9.36 41.05
C ALA A 40 29.36 10.45 40.46
N ALA A 41 29.27 10.56 39.13
CA ALA A 41 28.44 11.51 38.39
C ALA A 41 27.65 10.82 37.26
N ASP A 42 26.53 11.43 36.84
CA ASP A 42 25.66 10.91 35.77
C ASP A 42 26.38 10.87 34.40
N PRO A 43 26.52 9.68 33.78
CA PRO A 43 27.24 9.51 32.53
C PRO A 43 26.42 9.96 31.29
N THR A 44 25.13 10.27 31.41
CA THR A 44 24.21 10.40 30.27
C THR A 44 24.68 11.37 29.19
N ALA A 45 24.96 12.63 29.55
CA ALA A 45 25.48 13.60 28.58
C ALA A 45 26.91 13.29 28.11
N ALA A 46 27.73 12.61 28.92
CA ALA A 46 29.06 12.16 28.49
C ALA A 46 28.97 11.05 27.42
N VAL A 47 27.99 10.14 27.55
CA VAL A 47 27.68 9.11 26.55
C VAL A 47 27.17 9.73 25.26
N ALA A 48 26.15 10.59 25.32
CA ALA A 48 25.60 11.29 24.15
C ALA A 48 26.69 12.03 23.36
N SER A 49 27.49 12.82 24.06
CA SER A 49 28.58 13.60 23.47
C SER A 49 29.69 12.70 22.89
N THR A 50 30.02 11.59 23.55
CA THR A 50 31.02 10.64 23.06
C THR A 50 30.55 9.93 21.79
N LEU A 51 29.26 9.54 21.72
CA LEU A 51 28.68 8.95 20.51
C LEU A 51 28.77 9.93 19.33
N LEU A 52 28.35 11.19 19.51
CA LEU A 52 28.40 12.18 18.43
C LEU A 52 29.84 12.51 17.98
N ARG A 53 30.83 12.45 18.88
CA ARG A 53 32.25 12.64 18.52
C ARG A 53 32.85 11.47 17.77
N LEU A 54 32.50 10.24 18.16
CA LEU A 54 33.15 9.02 17.66
C LEU A 54 32.37 8.32 16.54
N ARG A 55 31.09 8.66 16.33
CA ARG A 55 30.20 7.98 15.39
C ARG A 55 29.66 8.96 14.35
N ARG A 56 29.72 8.56 13.08
CA ARG A 56 28.98 9.22 12.01
C ARG A 56 27.51 8.81 12.09
N VAL A 57 26.59 9.77 12.00
CA VAL A 57 25.15 9.49 11.91
C VAL A 57 24.84 8.72 10.61
N ARG A 58 24.08 7.62 10.73
CA ARG A 58 23.72 6.73 9.62
C ARG A 58 22.19 6.64 9.43
N ARG A 59 21.77 5.79 8.48
CA ARG A 59 20.37 5.64 8.05
C ARG A 59 19.45 5.20 9.19
N HIS A 60 19.78 4.09 9.85
CA HIS A 60 18.98 3.61 10.98
C HIS A 60 19.38 4.43 12.20
N ARG A 61 18.39 5.01 12.87
CA ARG A 61 18.58 5.89 14.02
C ARG A 61 17.66 5.44 15.14
N ALA A 62 18.20 5.36 16.34
CA ALA A 62 17.45 5.20 17.58
C ALA A 62 17.88 6.30 18.55
N VAL A 63 16.93 7.05 19.07
CA VAL A 63 17.17 8.17 19.98
C VAL A 63 16.51 7.85 21.30
N LEU A 64 17.33 7.75 22.34
CA LEU A 64 16.90 7.56 23.72
C LEU A 64 16.95 8.90 24.44
N ARG A 65 15.83 9.35 25.00
CA ARG A 65 15.80 10.49 25.93
C ARG A 65 16.06 9.98 27.34
N ALA A 66 17.13 10.43 28.00
CA ALA A 66 17.41 10.01 29.37
C ALA A 66 17.74 11.21 30.27
N ALA A 67 17.13 11.25 31.46
CA ALA A 67 17.41 12.19 32.53
C ALA A 67 18.63 11.78 33.35
N ASP A 68 18.82 10.47 33.51
CA ASP A 68 19.84 9.89 34.38
C ASP A 68 20.30 8.51 33.91
N ARG A 69 21.23 7.93 34.68
CA ARG A 69 21.81 6.60 34.44
C ARG A 69 20.76 5.48 34.41
N ALA A 70 19.68 5.56 35.19
CA ALA A 70 18.68 4.51 35.27
C ALA A 70 17.84 4.48 33.99
N GLU A 71 17.33 5.64 33.56
CA GLU A 71 16.61 5.77 32.28
C GLU A 71 17.51 5.42 31.09
N LEU A 72 18.78 5.83 31.13
CA LEU A 72 19.78 5.48 30.12
C LEU A 72 19.94 3.96 29.97
N LEU A 73 20.12 3.25 31.09
CA LEU A 73 20.29 1.79 31.09
C LEU A 73 19.01 1.06 30.68
N ALA A 74 17.84 1.51 31.14
CA ALA A 74 16.56 0.93 30.76
C ALA A 74 16.32 1.03 29.25
N GLY A 75 16.52 2.22 28.68
CA GLY A 75 16.37 2.46 27.25
C GLY A 75 17.40 1.70 26.40
N LEU A 76 18.68 1.69 26.79
CA LEU A 76 19.70 0.92 26.09
C LEU A 76 19.41 -0.59 26.13
N SER A 77 18.89 -1.09 27.25
CA SER A 77 18.53 -2.50 27.39
C SER A 77 17.31 -2.86 26.55
N ALA A 78 16.33 -1.97 26.42
CA ALA A 78 15.20 -2.17 25.52
C ALA A 78 15.65 -2.16 24.04
N ILE A 79 16.50 -1.20 23.66
CA ILE A 79 17.10 -1.17 22.31
C ILE A 79 17.88 -2.46 22.03
N ALA A 80 18.69 -2.94 22.98
CA ALA A 80 19.49 -4.16 22.81
C ALA A 80 18.63 -5.42 22.61
N ARG A 81 17.47 -5.50 23.29
CA ARG A 81 16.52 -6.62 23.16
C ARG A 81 15.63 -6.53 21.93
N GLY A 82 15.49 -5.33 21.36
CA GLY A 82 14.54 -5.05 20.28
C GLY A 82 13.14 -4.68 20.78
N ASP A 83 12.99 -4.40 22.07
CA ASP A 83 11.70 -4.12 22.71
C ASP A 83 11.33 -2.64 22.56
N ASP A 84 10.04 -2.33 22.62
CA ASP A 84 9.56 -0.95 22.66
C ASP A 84 9.76 -0.31 24.04
N HIS A 85 9.97 1.01 24.03
CA HIS A 85 10.24 1.78 25.24
C HIS A 85 9.80 3.23 25.03
N GLU A 86 9.05 3.80 25.97
CA GLU A 86 8.45 5.14 25.86
C GLU A 86 9.46 6.28 25.65
N LEU A 87 10.70 6.09 26.11
CA LEU A 87 11.80 7.04 25.95
C LEU A 87 12.61 6.86 24.65
N VAL A 88 12.28 5.87 23.81
CA VAL A 88 13.03 5.52 22.60
C VAL A 88 12.21 5.83 21.35
N SER A 89 12.79 6.60 20.44
CA SER A 89 12.25 6.83 19.08
C SER A 89 13.16 6.21 18.03
N ARG A 90 12.58 5.66 16.95
CA ARG A 90 13.33 4.98 15.88
C ARG A 90 12.92 5.51 14.50
N SER A 91 13.86 5.56 13.57
CA SER A 91 13.56 5.83 12.15
C SER A 91 14.65 5.31 11.22
N ALA A 92 14.28 5.05 9.98
CA ALA A 92 15.18 4.71 8.88
C ALA A 92 14.97 5.58 7.63
N LYS A 93 14.25 6.71 7.76
CA LYS A 93 13.97 7.64 6.66
C LYS A 93 15.26 8.21 6.07
N ALA A 94 15.30 8.28 4.73
CA ALA A 94 16.46 8.78 3.99
C ALA A 94 16.30 10.23 3.51
N ALA A 95 15.07 10.72 3.44
CA ALA A 95 14.75 12.09 3.04
C ALA A 95 14.42 12.97 4.26
N PRO A 96 14.68 14.29 4.20
CA PRO A 96 14.19 15.22 5.21
C PRO A 96 12.65 15.24 5.22
N PRO A 97 12.01 15.31 6.38
CA PRO A 97 10.57 15.34 6.49
C PRO A 97 10.00 16.66 5.95
N ARG A 98 8.79 16.58 5.39
CA ARG A 98 7.96 17.77 5.09
C ARG A 98 6.85 17.83 6.12
N ILE A 99 6.86 18.88 6.94
CA ILE A 99 6.13 18.92 8.22
C ILE A 99 4.85 19.72 8.08
N ALA A 100 3.72 19.09 8.41
CA ALA A 100 2.42 19.73 8.52
C ALA A 100 2.05 19.95 10.00
N PHE A 101 1.86 21.21 10.40
CA PHE A 101 1.26 21.54 11.69
C PHE A 101 -0.27 21.50 11.57
N VAL A 102 -0.91 20.69 12.41
CA VAL A 102 -2.35 20.45 12.41
C VAL A 102 -2.98 21.12 13.62
N PHE A 103 -3.93 22.02 13.39
CA PHE A 103 -4.61 22.81 14.41
C PHE A 103 -6.05 22.31 14.57
N PRO A 104 -6.37 21.57 15.63
CA PRO A 104 -7.73 21.06 15.85
C PRO A 104 -8.72 22.18 16.19
N GLY A 105 -10.01 21.86 16.00
CA GLY A 105 -11.11 22.73 16.35
C GLY A 105 -11.53 22.66 17.82
N GLN A 106 -12.69 23.24 18.11
CA GLN A 106 -13.30 23.24 19.45
C GLN A 106 -13.88 21.85 19.80
N GLY A 107 -13.74 21.42 21.06
CA GLY A 107 -14.40 20.22 21.58
C GLY A 107 -13.74 19.56 22.78
N ASN A 108 -12.41 19.68 22.90
CA ASN A 108 -11.61 18.97 23.92
C ASN A 108 -10.89 19.88 24.91
N GLN A 109 -11.18 21.18 24.92
CA GLN A 109 -10.60 22.16 25.85
C GLN A 109 -11.08 21.96 27.29
N TRP A 110 -10.27 22.38 28.26
CA TRP A 110 -10.66 22.52 29.65
C TRP A 110 -9.97 23.75 30.27
N GLN A 111 -10.53 24.25 31.37
CA GLN A 111 -9.91 25.33 32.13
C GLN A 111 -8.52 24.90 32.62
N ALA A 112 -7.55 25.82 32.62
CA ALA A 112 -6.17 25.57 33.01
C ALA A 112 -5.38 24.60 32.11
N MET A 113 -5.88 24.24 30.91
CA MET A 113 -5.18 23.35 29.97
C MET A 113 -3.77 23.82 29.57
N GLY A 114 -3.49 25.13 29.66
CA GLY A 114 -2.18 25.72 29.36
C GLY A 114 -1.32 26.00 30.58
N ALA A 115 -1.78 25.71 31.81
CA ALA A 115 -1.12 26.15 33.04
C ALA A 115 0.30 25.57 33.21
N GLU A 116 0.49 24.28 32.94
CA GLU A 116 1.81 23.66 33.03
C GLU A 116 2.75 24.21 31.94
N ALA A 117 2.26 24.29 30.69
CA ALA A 117 3.03 24.79 29.55
C ALA A 117 3.49 26.24 29.79
N TYR A 118 2.60 27.10 30.28
CA TYR A 118 2.91 28.48 30.62
C TYR A 118 4.00 28.61 31.71
N ARG A 119 4.01 27.69 32.68
CA ARG A 119 5.01 27.68 33.75
C ARG A 119 6.36 27.17 33.25
N ARG A 120 6.37 26.07 32.50
CA ARG A 120 7.59 25.30 32.16
C ARG A 120 8.25 25.71 30.85
N LEU A 121 7.49 26.22 29.88
CA LEU A 121 7.96 26.47 28.51
C LEU A 121 8.04 27.99 28.23
N PRO A 122 9.25 28.58 28.16
CA PRO A 122 9.40 30.04 27.97
C PRO A 122 8.78 30.56 26.67
N ALA A 123 9.01 29.90 25.54
CA ALA A 123 8.47 30.31 24.24
C ALA A 123 6.93 30.27 24.20
N TYR A 124 6.34 29.25 24.81
CA TYR A 124 4.88 29.15 24.97
C TYR A 124 4.34 30.33 25.79
N ARG A 125 4.98 30.64 26.93
CA ARG A 125 4.57 31.74 27.82
C ARG A 125 4.62 33.08 27.10
N GLU A 126 5.72 33.37 26.42
CA GLU A 126 5.87 34.60 25.66
C GLU A 126 4.78 34.74 24.59
N ALA A 127 4.52 33.68 23.82
CA ALA A 127 3.46 33.66 22.82
C ALA A 127 2.06 33.85 23.44
N ALA A 128 1.83 33.27 24.62
CA ALA A 128 0.56 33.42 25.33
C ALA A 128 0.34 34.85 25.83
N ASP A 129 1.39 35.48 26.37
CA ASP A 129 1.38 36.89 26.81
C ASP A 129 1.17 37.83 25.62
N ARG A 130 1.81 37.56 24.47
CA ARG A 130 1.60 38.32 23.22
C ARG A 130 0.15 38.23 22.74
N CYS A 131 -0.45 37.03 22.76
CA CYS A 131 -1.86 36.86 22.40
C CYS A 131 -2.76 37.61 23.39
N ALA A 132 -2.54 37.44 24.69
CA ALA A 132 -3.31 38.14 25.73
C ALA A 132 -3.27 39.66 25.57
N GLN A 133 -2.10 40.22 25.26
CA GLN A 133 -1.95 41.64 24.96
C GLN A 133 -2.70 42.06 23.68
N ALA A 134 -2.71 41.22 22.64
CA ALA A 134 -3.46 41.50 21.41
C ALA A 134 -4.99 41.53 21.65
N PHE A 135 -5.52 40.62 22.47
CA PHE A 135 -6.93 40.67 22.92
C PHE A 135 -7.22 41.97 23.68
N ALA A 136 -6.36 42.34 24.64
CA ALA A 136 -6.52 43.57 25.41
C ALA A 136 -6.45 44.83 24.53
N SER A 137 -5.51 44.91 23.60
CA SER A 137 -5.37 46.02 22.65
C SER A 137 -6.57 46.14 21.70
N GLY A 138 -7.23 45.02 21.38
CA GLY A 138 -8.49 44.99 20.63
C GLY A 138 -9.73 45.37 21.46
N GLY A 139 -9.57 45.62 22.77
CA GLY A 139 -10.68 45.92 23.67
C GLY A 139 -11.49 44.69 24.11
N PHE A 140 -10.93 43.49 23.98
CA PHE A 140 -11.59 42.22 24.30
C PHE A 140 -11.10 41.62 25.62
N PRO A 141 -11.90 40.77 26.28
CA PRO A 141 -11.46 40.01 27.45
C PRO A 141 -10.20 39.18 27.15
N SER A 142 -9.26 39.17 28.09
CA SER A 142 -8.05 38.36 27.95
C SER A 142 -8.39 36.86 28.05
N PRO A 143 -7.87 35.99 27.17
CA PRO A 143 -8.05 34.55 27.27
C PRO A 143 -7.17 33.90 28.34
N LEU A 144 -6.16 34.63 28.85
CA LEU A 144 -5.15 34.08 29.73
C LEU A 144 -5.72 33.51 31.04
N PRO A 145 -6.69 34.15 31.74
CA PRO A 145 -7.23 33.62 32.97
C PRO A 145 -7.90 32.26 32.82
N TYR A 146 -8.59 31.97 31.69
CA TYR A 146 -9.14 30.63 31.43
C TYR A 146 -8.02 29.62 31.12
N LEU A 147 -7.01 30.07 30.38
CA LEU A 147 -5.91 29.21 29.91
C LEU A 147 -5.02 28.70 31.04
N VAL A 148 -4.76 29.51 32.06
CA VAL A 148 -3.79 29.19 33.13
C VAL A 148 -4.36 29.18 34.54
N GLY A 149 -5.53 29.78 34.76
CA GLY A 149 -6.13 29.95 36.09
C GLY A 149 -7.03 28.78 36.48
N ASP A 150 -7.12 28.52 37.78
CA ASP A 150 -7.92 27.45 38.41
C ASP A 150 -9.20 27.98 39.10
N GLY A 151 -9.41 29.30 39.12
CA GLY A 151 -10.59 29.91 39.75
C GLY A 151 -11.88 29.59 38.99
N GLU A 152 -12.86 28.99 39.68
CA GLU A 152 -14.18 28.72 39.12
C GLU A 152 -14.98 30.03 38.95
N ARG A 153 -15.38 30.32 37.72
CA ARG A 153 -16.33 31.39 37.37
C ARG A 153 -16.99 31.09 36.03
N ASP A 154 -18.05 31.82 35.71
CA ASP A 154 -18.66 31.75 34.38
C ASP A 154 -17.74 32.38 33.34
N TRP A 155 -17.31 31.56 32.38
CA TRP A 155 -16.42 31.98 31.30
C TRP A 155 -17.20 32.29 30.04
N SER A 156 -16.92 33.44 29.42
CA SER A 156 -17.54 33.80 28.15
C SER A 156 -16.95 32.98 27.00
N ARG A 157 -17.75 32.77 25.94
CA ARG A 157 -17.29 32.07 24.73
C ARG A 157 -16.05 32.69 24.07
N PRO A 158 -15.95 34.04 23.97
CA PRO A 158 -14.72 34.68 23.50
C PRO A 158 -13.48 34.33 24.34
N GLU A 159 -13.61 34.20 25.67
CA GLU A 159 -12.48 33.77 26.53
C GLU A 159 -12.10 32.30 26.27
N ILE A 160 -13.09 31.40 26.11
CA ILE A 160 -12.86 29.97 25.87
C ILE A 160 -12.23 29.73 24.49
N GLN A 161 -12.78 30.32 23.42
CA GLN A 161 -12.23 30.18 22.06
C GLN A 161 -10.89 30.93 21.93
N GLY A 162 -10.77 32.10 22.57
CA GLY A 162 -9.51 32.83 22.65
C GLY A 162 -8.41 32.03 23.34
N ALA A 163 -8.74 31.27 24.38
CA ALA A 163 -7.78 30.41 25.06
C ALA A 163 -7.34 29.22 24.20
N GLN A 164 -8.24 28.63 23.41
CA GLN A 164 -7.89 27.58 22.44
C GLN A 164 -6.94 28.11 21.35
N PHE A 165 -7.29 29.23 20.73
CA PHE A 165 -6.43 29.91 19.76
C PHE A 165 -5.05 30.21 20.37
N THR A 166 -5.03 30.84 21.55
CA THR A 166 -3.79 31.20 22.26
C THR A 166 -2.96 29.95 22.57
N HIS A 167 -3.58 28.87 23.04
CA HIS A 167 -2.88 27.62 23.34
C HIS A 167 -2.22 27.01 22.10
N ALA A 168 -2.97 26.89 20.99
CA ALA A 168 -2.46 26.28 19.77
C ALA A 168 -1.32 27.10 19.15
N VAL A 169 -1.44 28.43 19.15
CA VAL A 169 -0.38 29.35 18.73
C VAL A 169 0.85 29.22 19.63
N SER A 170 0.67 29.21 20.94
CA SER A 170 1.78 29.06 21.89
C SER A 170 2.48 27.70 21.79
N LEU A 171 1.74 26.62 21.46
CA LEU A 171 2.34 25.32 21.16
C LEU A 171 3.17 25.38 19.86
N ALA A 172 2.66 26.00 18.80
CA ALA A 172 3.41 26.18 17.56
C ALA A 172 4.74 26.89 17.81
N GLU A 173 4.75 27.92 18.65
CA GLU A 173 5.96 28.66 19.03
C GLU A 173 6.91 27.81 19.89
N ALA A 174 6.39 26.92 20.75
CA ALA A 174 7.21 25.98 21.49
C ALA A 174 7.91 24.96 20.57
N TRP A 175 7.21 24.43 19.56
CA TRP A 175 7.79 23.57 18.54
C TRP A 175 8.86 24.29 17.70
N ARG A 176 8.55 25.52 17.25
CA ARG A 176 9.49 26.38 16.51
C ARG A 176 10.75 26.70 17.30
N PHE A 177 10.62 26.97 18.60
CA PHE A 177 11.75 27.20 19.50
C PHE A 177 12.68 25.99 19.57
N CYS A 178 12.14 24.77 19.55
CA CYS A 178 12.91 23.54 19.44
C CYS A 178 13.43 23.25 18.02
N GLY A 179 13.22 24.17 17.06
CA GLY A 179 13.75 24.08 15.69
C GLY A 179 12.95 23.18 14.76
N VAL A 180 11.72 22.82 15.13
CA VAL A 180 10.76 22.13 14.25
C VAL A 180 9.86 23.19 13.61
N LEU A 181 10.01 23.37 12.30
CA LEU A 181 9.29 24.39 11.54
C LEU A 181 8.28 23.71 10.59
N PRO A 182 7.06 24.23 10.44
CA PRO A 182 6.11 23.71 9.47
C PRO A 182 6.44 24.18 8.05
N ASP A 183 6.29 23.29 7.08
CA ASP A 183 6.17 23.63 5.65
C ASP A 183 4.71 23.91 5.28
N ILE A 184 3.79 23.29 6.02
CA ILE A 184 2.35 23.32 5.80
C ILE A 184 1.63 23.53 7.14
N THR A 185 0.55 24.29 7.14
CA THR A 185 -0.43 24.32 8.23
C THR A 185 -1.77 23.82 7.73
N ILE A 186 -2.46 23.05 8.58
CA ILE A 186 -3.80 22.54 8.34
C ILE A 186 -4.64 22.93 9.55
N GLY A 187 -5.77 23.60 9.34
CA GLY A 187 -6.68 23.91 10.44
C GLY A 187 -8.01 23.18 10.30
N HIS A 188 -8.61 22.83 11.43
CA HIS A 188 -9.97 22.30 11.53
C HIS A 188 -10.87 23.34 12.23
N SER A 189 -11.89 23.85 11.55
CA SER A 189 -12.85 24.79 12.15
C SER A 189 -12.16 26.03 12.77
N LEU A 190 -12.35 26.31 14.08
CA LEU A 190 -11.67 27.37 14.83
C LEU A 190 -10.13 27.29 14.71
N GLY A 191 -9.59 26.07 14.60
CA GLY A 191 -8.15 25.84 14.43
C GLY A 191 -7.59 26.46 13.15
N GLU A 192 -8.41 26.72 12.13
CA GLU A 192 -7.98 27.43 10.92
C GLU A 192 -7.50 28.84 11.18
N VAL A 193 -8.04 29.54 12.19
CA VAL A 193 -7.57 30.89 12.55
C VAL A 193 -6.14 30.83 13.08
N ALA A 194 -5.83 29.82 13.91
CA ALA A 194 -4.47 29.59 14.40
C ALA A 194 -3.53 29.14 13.28
N ALA A 195 -3.97 28.23 12.40
CA ALA A 195 -3.21 27.78 11.24
C ALA A 195 -2.85 28.95 10.30
N ALA A 196 -3.83 29.79 9.95
CA ALA A 196 -3.63 30.96 9.10
C ALA A 196 -2.67 31.97 9.73
N TYR A 197 -2.77 32.21 11.05
CA TYR A 197 -1.84 33.11 11.74
C TYR A 197 -0.42 32.54 11.79
N VAL A 198 -0.26 31.26 12.12
CA VAL A 198 1.05 30.61 12.16
C VAL A 198 1.68 30.53 10.78
N ALA A 199 0.87 30.39 9.72
CA ALA A 199 1.32 30.48 8.33
C ALA A 199 1.68 31.90 7.88
N GLU A 200 1.43 32.91 8.72
CA GLU A 200 1.57 34.34 8.42
C GLU A 200 0.62 34.84 7.31
N ALA A 201 -0.41 34.05 6.98
CA ALA A 201 -1.45 34.42 6.02
C ALA A 201 -2.38 35.53 6.56
N ILE A 202 -2.46 35.68 7.88
CA ILE A 202 -3.24 36.74 8.54
C ILE A 202 -2.44 37.37 9.69
N SER A 203 -2.75 38.60 10.06
CA SER A 203 -2.11 39.29 11.19
C SER A 203 -2.69 38.83 12.54
N LEU A 204 -1.90 38.94 13.62
CA LEU A 204 -2.40 38.62 14.98
C LEU A 204 -3.64 39.45 15.37
N PRO A 205 -3.71 40.77 15.11
CA PRO A 205 -4.93 41.55 15.36
C PRO A 205 -6.16 41.03 14.58
N ASP A 206 -5.97 40.65 13.31
CA ASP A 206 -7.07 40.09 12.49
C ASP A 206 -7.52 38.72 13.02
N ALA A 207 -6.57 37.86 13.40
CA ALA A 207 -6.84 36.56 14.00
C ALA A 207 -7.65 36.70 15.31
N VAL A 208 -7.25 37.60 16.20
CA VAL A 208 -7.97 37.91 17.44
C VAL A 208 -9.38 38.41 17.15
N ALA A 209 -9.53 39.37 16.23
CA ALA A 209 -10.84 39.89 15.84
C ALA A 209 -11.75 38.80 15.26
N LEU A 210 -11.20 37.88 14.44
CA LEU A 210 -11.94 36.73 13.90
C LEU A 210 -12.42 35.77 14.98
N VAL A 211 -11.55 35.40 15.93
CA VAL A 211 -11.92 34.53 17.06
C VAL A 211 -13.07 35.15 17.86
N VAL A 212 -12.97 36.44 18.17
CA VAL A 212 -14.02 37.15 18.93
C VAL A 212 -15.31 37.30 18.13
N ALA A 213 -15.22 37.66 16.85
CA ALA A 213 -16.38 37.79 15.97
C ALA A 213 -17.14 36.46 15.88
N ARG A 214 -16.42 35.36 15.64
CA ARG A 214 -16.98 34.00 15.62
C ARG A 214 -17.64 33.65 16.93
N ALA A 215 -16.92 33.80 18.05
CA ALA A 215 -17.43 33.47 19.38
C ALA A 215 -18.70 34.26 19.73
N SER A 216 -18.76 35.55 19.36
CA SER A 216 -19.90 36.43 19.61
C SER A 216 -21.13 36.06 18.78
N VAL A 217 -20.93 35.60 17.55
CA VAL A 217 -22.03 35.18 16.66
C VAL A 217 -22.64 33.87 17.13
N VAL A 218 -21.80 32.87 17.45
CA VAL A 218 -22.30 31.57 17.96
C VAL A 218 -22.90 31.70 19.36
N ASP A 219 -22.55 32.78 20.10
CA ASP A 219 -23.10 33.05 21.44
C ASP A 219 -24.65 32.99 21.46
N ARG A 220 -25.24 33.53 20.39
CA ARG A 220 -26.69 33.72 20.18
C ARG A 220 -27.49 32.44 19.96
N LEU A 221 -26.84 31.30 19.69
CA LEU A 221 -27.51 30.05 19.30
C LEU A 221 -27.60 29.01 20.43
N THR A 222 -27.34 29.39 21.68
CA THR A 222 -27.13 28.39 22.74
C THR A 222 -28.35 27.70 23.31
N GLY A 223 -28.07 26.54 23.93
CA GLY A 223 -29.01 25.76 24.73
C GLY A 223 -29.80 24.72 23.93
N ARG A 224 -30.14 25.02 22.67
CA ARG A 224 -31.04 24.18 21.86
C ARG A 224 -30.36 23.08 21.04
N TYR A 225 -29.05 23.19 20.80
CA TYR A 225 -28.34 22.32 19.88
C TYR A 225 -27.27 21.48 20.58
N ALA A 226 -26.80 20.45 19.88
CA ALA A 226 -25.68 19.63 20.29
C ALA A 226 -24.87 19.19 19.07
N MET A 227 -23.70 18.59 19.33
CA MET A 227 -22.85 17.97 18.32
C MET A 227 -22.33 16.64 18.85
N ALA A 228 -22.14 15.65 17.98
CA ALA A 228 -21.56 14.36 18.33
C ALA A 228 -20.60 13.87 17.24
N VAL A 229 -19.50 13.25 17.67
CA VAL A 229 -18.61 12.47 16.80
C VAL A 229 -19.17 11.06 16.68
N LEU A 230 -19.18 10.53 15.46
CA LEU A 230 -19.50 9.15 15.13
C LEU A 230 -18.22 8.48 14.59
N GLY A 231 -17.89 7.32 15.13
CA GLY A 231 -16.82 6.43 14.67
C GLY A 231 -17.20 5.71 13.38
N ALA A 232 -17.65 6.46 12.38
CA ALA A 232 -18.10 5.97 11.10
C ALA A 232 -17.80 6.98 9.98
N GLY A 233 -17.67 6.47 8.76
CA GLY A 233 -17.51 7.29 7.55
C GLY A 233 -18.80 7.99 7.14
N LEU A 234 -18.68 8.85 6.11
CA LEU A 234 -19.75 9.73 5.64
C LEU A 234 -21.04 8.97 5.31
N ASP A 235 -20.96 7.89 4.52
CA ASP A 235 -22.15 7.14 4.07
C ASP A 235 -22.96 6.57 5.24
N ILE A 236 -22.28 6.03 6.26
CA ILE A 236 -22.93 5.47 7.45
C ILE A 236 -23.55 6.59 8.29
N ALA A 237 -22.86 7.72 8.43
CA ALA A 237 -23.38 8.88 9.14
C ALA A 237 -24.62 9.46 8.45
N GLU A 238 -24.62 9.57 7.12
CA GLU A 238 -25.78 10.02 6.34
C GLU A 238 -26.97 9.07 6.48
N ALA A 239 -26.73 7.74 6.47
CA ALA A 239 -27.78 6.76 6.73
C ALA A 239 -28.38 6.91 8.14
N LEU A 240 -27.54 7.09 9.16
CA LEU A 240 -28.01 7.35 10.54
C LEU A 240 -28.84 8.63 10.63
N LEU A 241 -28.44 9.68 9.92
CA LEU A 241 -29.18 10.95 9.86
C LEU A 241 -30.56 10.77 9.22
N ALA A 242 -30.64 10.05 8.11
CA ALA A 242 -31.91 9.81 7.40
C ALA A 242 -32.93 9.02 8.24
N GLU A 243 -32.45 8.17 9.15
CA GLU A 243 -33.29 7.36 10.04
C GLU A 243 -33.66 8.06 11.36
N THR A 244 -32.96 9.14 11.70
CA THR A 244 -33.14 9.84 12.97
C THR A 244 -34.16 10.98 12.83
N PRO A 245 -35.24 11.02 13.63
CA PRO A 245 -36.19 12.12 13.58
C PRO A 245 -35.60 13.42 14.16
N GLY A 246 -35.94 14.55 13.55
CA GLY A 246 -35.47 15.88 13.95
C GLY A 246 -34.44 16.47 12.98
N TRP A 247 -33.96 17.68 13.25
CA TRP A 247 -32.97 18.33 12.38
C TRP A 247 -31.54 17.93 12.76
N LEU A 248 -30.82 17.38 11.79
CA LEU A 248 -29.41 16.99 11.87
C LEU A 248 -28.71 17.27 10.53
N GLU A 249 -27.45 17.68 10.59
CA GLU A 249 -26.58 17.87 9.43
C GLU A 249 -25.17 17.34 9.73
N ILE A 250 -24.45 16.98 8.66
CA ILE A 250 -23.02 16.66 8.74
C ILE A 250 -22.23 17.95 8.96
N SER A 251 -21.57 18.03 10.10
CA SER A 251 -20.79 19.19 10.55
C SER A 251 -19.32 19.08 10.12
N ALA A 252 -18.73 17.89 10.21
CA ALA A 252 -17.35 17.66 9.78
C ALA A 252 -17.14 16.23 9.28
N VAL A 253 -16.28 16.05 8.28
CA VAL A 253 -15.76 14.77 7.83
C VAL A 253 -14.27 14.75 8.15
N ASN A 254 -13.92 14.03 9.22
CA ASN A 254 -12.54 13.97 9.71
C ASN A 254 -11.72 12.87 9.06
N GLY A 255 -12.37 11.83 8.52
CA GLY A 255 -11.70 10.72 7.85
C GLY A 255 -12.65 9.55 7.57
N PRO A 256 -12.13 8.43 7.02
CA PRO A 256 -12.93 7.27 6.61
C PRO A 256 -13.77 6.64 7.73
N SER A 257 -13.36 6.78 8.99
CA SER A 257 -14.06 6.24 10.16
C SER A 257 -14.42 7.30 11.21
N SER A 258 -14.45 8.59 10.86
CA SER A 258 -14.76 9.67 11.80
C SER A 258 -15.55 10.80 11.14
N THR A 259 -16.80 10.96 11.55
CA THR A 259 -17.71 12.01 11.06
C THR A 259 -18.38 12.72 12.25
N VAL A 260 -18.56 14.04 12.17
CA VAL A 260 -19.23 14.85 13.20
C VAL A 260 -20.59 15.29 12.70
N VAL A 261 -21.60 15.10 13.52
CA VAL A 261 -22.98 15.49 13.25
C VAL A 261 -23.40 16.60 14.22
N ALA A 262 -24.23 17.52 13.75
CA ALA A 262 -24.74 18.65 14.54
C ALA A 262 -26.22 18.87 14.24
N GLY A 263 -26.98 19.30 15.25
CA GLY A 263 -28.40 19.54 15.07
C GLY A 263 -29.13 19.84 16.38
N ASP A 264 -30.44 19.60 16.38
CA ASP A 264 -31.26 19.71 17.59
C ASP A 264 -30.75 18.75 18.66
N ARG A 265 -30.72 19.20 19.93
CA ARG A 265 -30.18 18.41 21.04
C ARG A 265 -30.81 17.02 21.14
N GLU A 266 -32.12 16.93 20.99
CA GLU A 266 -32.87 15.67 21.04
C GLU A 266 -32.56 14.77 19.84
N ALA A 267 -32.40 15.35 18.64
CA ALA A 267 -32.05 14.60 17.43
C ALA A 267 -30.63 14.04 17.51
N VAL A 268 -29.67 14.81 18.02
CA VAL A 268 -28.28 14.34 18.23
C VAL A 268 -28.24 13.20 19.26
N ALA A 269 -29.01 13.31 20.34
CA ALA A 269 -29.13 12.23 21.32
C ALA A 269 -29.77 10.97 20.72
N ALA A 270 -30.79 11.12 19.86
CA ALA A 270 -31.41 10.00 19.15
C ALA A 270 -30.44 9.32 18.17
N ALA A 271 -29.68 10.09 17.38
CA ALA A 271 -28.66 9.57 16.47
C ALA A 271 -27.54 8.84 17.23
N ALA A 272 -27.07 9.39 18.35
CA ALA A 272 -26.09 8.76 19.24
C ALA A 272 -26.63 7.43 19.81
N GLY A 273 -27.89 7.38 20.23
CA GLY A 273 -28.55 6.16 20.68
C GLY A 273 -28.65 5.09 19.59
N LEU A 274 -29.00 5.48 18.36
CA LEU A 274 -29.06 4.57 17.22
C LEU A 274 -27.65 4.05 16.84
N ALA A 275 -26.65 4.91 16.85
CA ALA A 275 -25.25 4.54 16.63
C ALA A 275 -24.80 3.51 17.69
N GLN A 276 -25.10 3.75 18.97
CA GLN A 276 -24.79 2.83 20.06
C GLN A 276 -25.47 1.47 19.88
N GLN A 277 -26.74 1.42 19.46
CA GLN A 277 -27.44 0.17 19.18
C GLN A 277 -26.81 -0.64 18.04
N ARG A 278 -26.15 0.04 17.10
CA ARG A 278 -25.42 -0.57 15.97
C ARG A 278 -23.95 -0.86 16.29
N GLY A 279 -23.52 -0.66 17.53
CA GLY A 279 -22.12 -0.85 17.92
C GLY A 279 -21.15 0.18 17.34
N ILE A 280 -21.66 1.32 16.87
CA ILE A 280 -20.85 2.43 16.35
C ILE A 280 -20.43 3.32 17.53
N PHE A 281 -19.11 3.56 17.65
CA PHE A 281 -18.57 4.50 18.63
C PHE A 281 -19.22 5.88 18.43
N ASN A 282 -19.61 6.52 19.52
CA ASN A 282 -20.09 7.89 19.47
C ASN A 282 -19.70 8.65 20.73
N GLN A 283 -19.47 9.94 20.58
CA GLN A 283 -19.16 10.83 21.69
C GLN A 283 -19.78 12.21 21.45
N GLN A 284 -20.63 12.64 22.39
CA GLN A 284 -21.17 13.99 22.36
C GLN A 284 -20.06 14.99 22.72
N LEU A 285 -19.94 16.06 21.92
CA LEU A 285 -18.96 17.12 22.12
C LEU A 285 -19.44 18.11 23.17
N SER A 286 -18.50 18.71 23.90
CA SER A 286 -18.75 19.83 24.84
C SER A 286 -18.97 21.15 24.08
N VAL A 287 -19.92 21.14 23.15
CA VAL A 287 -20.33 22.24 22.28
C VAL A 287 -21.86 22.26 22.21
N ASP A 288 -22.46 23.42 22.46
CA ASP A 288 -23.90 23.62 22.65
C ASP A 288 -24.54 24.52 21.57
N TYR A 289 -23.87 24.63 20.41
CA TYR A 289 -24.34 25.27 19.18
C TYR A 289 -24.02 24.39 17.96
N PRO A 290 -24.73 24.52 16.82
CA PRO A 290 -24.60 23.62 15.69
C PRO A 290 -23.58 24.17 14.69
N GLY A 291 -22.29 24.10 15.02
CA GLY A 291 -21.20 24.53 14.14
C GLY A 291 -21.27 23.87 12.76
N HIS A 292 -20.92 24.59 11.68
CA HIS A 292 -20.79 24.01 10.34
C HIS A 292 -22.09 23.46 9.75
N THR A 293 -23.20 24.16 10.02
CA THR A 293 -24.53 23.79 9.52
C THR A 293 -25.24 24.98 8.89
N SER A 294 -26.32 24.68 8.17
CA SER A 294 -27.21 25.67 7.58
C SER A 294 -27.81 26.67 8.60
N ALA A 295 -27.92 26.29 9.89
CA ALA A 295 -28.46 27.16 10.94
C ALA A 295 -27.64 28.43 11.21
N LEU A 296 -26.38 28.46 10.78
CA LEU A 296 -25.50 29.62 10.90
C LEU A 296 -25.64 30.61 9.74
N ARG A 297 -26.23 30.18 8.61
CA ARG A 297 -26.36 31.02 7.39
C ARG A 297 -27.13 32.33 7.60
N PRO A 298 -28.22 32.38 8.40
CA PRO A 298 -28.92 33.64 8.69
C PRO A 298 -28.07 34.69 9.42
N LEU A 299 -26.97 34.29 10.06
CA LEU A 299 -26.10 35.18 10.82
C LEU A 299 -25.02 35.86 9.95
N ARG A 300 -25.05 35.67 8.62
CA ARG A 300 -24.07 36.24 7.67
C ARG A 300 -23.85 37.73 7.88
N ALA A 301 -24.93 38.52 7.98
CA ALA A 301 -24.82 39.97 8.15
C ALA A 301 -24.12 40.35 9.46
N SER A 302 -24.49 39.70 10.58
CA SER A 302 -23.86 39.93 11.88
C SER A 302 -22.38 39.50 11.90
N LEU A 303 -22.04 38.39 11.24
CA LEU A 303 -20.64 37.97 11.14
C LEU A 303 -19.83 38.94 10.26
N ALA A 304 -20.38 39.38 9.12
CA ALA A 304 -19.72 40.32 8.22
C ALA A 304 -19.46 41.68 8.86
N GLU A 305 -20.35 42.16 9.74
CA GLU A 305 -20.14 43.40 10.52
C GLU A 305 -18.99 43.29 11.53
N LEU A 306 -18.80 42.11 12.13
CA LEU A 306 -17.79 41.87 13.16
C LEU A 306 -16.44 41.39 12.60
N THR A 307 -16.44 40.81 11.40
CA THR A 307 -15.25 40.29 10.74
C THR A 307 -14.34 41.44 10.32
N PRO A 308 -13.02 41.39 10.59
CA PRO A 308 -12.12 42.46 10.18
C PRO A 308 -12.08 42.58 8.66
N LYS A 309 -11.99 43.82 8.17
CA LYS A 309 -11.79 44.12 6.74
C LYS A 309 -10.32 43.90 6.39
N SER A 310 -9.97 42.64 6.10
CA SER A 310 -8.60 42.22 5.80
C SER A 310 -8.53 41.35 4.53
N ALA A 311 -7.34 40.88 4.20
CA ALA A 311 -7.06 40.00 3.07
C ALA A 311 -6.02 38.94 3.48
N PHE A 312 -6.05 37.78 2.83
CA PHE A 312 -4.99 36.78 3.00
C PHE A 312 -3.68 37.30 2.39
N ARG A 313 -2.58 37.01 3.07
CA ARG A 313 -1.22 37.34 2.63
C ARG A 313 -0.54 36.09 2.08
N ASP A 314 0.36 36.27 1.13
CA ASP A 314 1.27 35.22 0.71
C ASP A 314 2.35 35.02 1.79
N GLY A 315 2.27 33.89 2.49
CA GLY A 315 3.12 33.53 3.63
C GLY A 315 4.17 32.49 3.24
N PRO A 316 5.28 32.38 3.99
CA PRO A 316 6.34 31.41 3.70
C PRO A 316 5.91 29.94 3.96
N VAL A 317 4.80 29.73 4.65
CA VAL A 317 4.25 28.42 5.00
C VAL A 317 2.90 28.26 4.32
N ARG A 318 2.67 27.11 3.67
CA ARG A 318 1.41 26.87 2.96
C ARG A 318 0.26 26.74 3.95
N PHE A 319 -0.84 27.43 3.69
CA PHE A 319 -2.05 27.33 4.50
C PHE A 319 -3.13 26.53 3.77
N ILE A 320 -3.46 25.35 4.30
CA ILE A 320 -4.52 24.49 3.79
C ILE A 320 -5.72 24.57 4.74
N GLY A 321 -6.83 25.03 4.20
CA GLY A 321 -8.08 25.17 4.94
C GLY A 321 -8.98 23.95 4.77
N SER A 322 -9.46 23.39 5.88
CA SER A 322 -10.47 22.32 5.87
C SER A 322 -11.83 22.76 5.33
N THR A 323 -12.08 24.07 5.24
CA THR A 323 -13.31 24.65 4.66
C THR A 323 -13.43 24.34 3.17
N LEU A 324 -12.33 24.45 2.42
CA LEU A 324 -12.30 24.18 0.97
C LEU A 324 -11.55 22.88 0.62
N GLY A 325 -10.85 22.27 1.58
CA GLY A 325 -10.06 21.07 1.36
C GLY A 325 -8.82 21.28 0.46
N THR A 326 -8.34 22.52 0.35
CA THR A 326 -7.24 22.92 -0.56
C THR A 326 -6.39 24.05 0.04
N GLU A 327 -5.22 24.29 -0.55
CA GLU A 327 -4.38 25.46 -0.27
C GLU A 327 -5.10 26.77 -0.61
N LEU A 328 -5.01 27.76 0.29
CA LEU A 328 -5.57 29.10 0.08
C LEU A 328 -4.55 30.05 -0.57
N GLY A 329 -5.02 30.85 -1.52
CA GLY A 329 -4.25 31.92 -2.15
C GLY A 329 -4.81 33.32 -1.88
N ASP A 330 -4.03 34.35 -2.27
CA ASP A 330 -4.32 35.78 -2.14
C ASP A 330 -5.61 36.25 -2.85
N THR A 331 -6.08 35.50 -3.83
CA THR A 331 -7.34 35.75 -4.56
C THR A 331 -8.60 35.36 -3.78
N THR A 332 -8.46 34.67 -2.65
CA THR A 332 -9.60 34.21 -1.83
C THR A 332 -10.20 35.39 -1.06
N GLY A 333 -11.52 35.61 -1.21
CA GLY A 333 -12.24 36.64 -0.47
C GLY A 333 -12.23 36.38 1.04
N PHE A 334 -11.60 37.26 1.82
CA PHE A 334 -11.36 37.05 3.25
C PHE A 334 -12.65 36.87 4.08
N SER A 335 -13.60 37.80 3.98
CA SER A 335 -14.85 37.74 4.76
C SER A 335 -15.75 36.58 4.33
N ASP A 336 -15.81 36.28 3.03
CA ASP A 336 -16.60 35.17 2.51
C ASP A 336 -16.02 33.82 2.94
N TYR A 337 -14.69 33.70 2.96
CA TYR A 337 -14.02 32.50 3.44
C TYR A 337 -14.33 32.23 4.92
N TRP A 338 -14.16 33.23 5.80
CA TRP A 338 -14.42 33.02 7.23
C TRP A 338 -15.91 32.83 7.56
N TYR A 339 -16.80 33.32 6.70
CA TYR A 339 -18.21 32.96 6.75
C TYR A 339 -18.44 31.49 6.40
N GLU A 340 -17.89 31.01 5.28
CA GLU A 340 -18.03 29.60 4.89
C GLU A 340 -17.34 28.67 5.89
N ASN A 341 -16.20 29.08 6.48
CA ASN A 341 -15.54 28.35 7.56
C ASN A 341 -16.45 28.13 8.78
N LEU A 342 -17.39 29.04 9.04
CA LEU A 342 -18.33 28.91 10.15
C LEU A 342 -19.55 28.03 9.80
N CYS A 343 -20.10 28.16 8.59
CA CYS A 343 -21.37 27.52 8.21
C CYS A 343 -21.26 26.29 7.30
N GLY A 344 -20.16 26.15 6.56
CA GLY A 344 -19.89 25.02 5.69
C GLY A 344 -19.33 23.83 6.44
N THR A 345 -19.60 22.63 5.94
CA THR A 345 -19.08 21.36 6.47
C THR A 345 -17.55 21.36 6.42
N VAL A 346 -16.91 20.99 7.52
CA VAL A 346 -15.45 20.86 7.61
C VAL A 346 -15.00 19.60 6.88
N ARG A 347 -14.15 19.73 5.85
CA ARG A 347 -13.56 18.64 5.06
C ARG A 347 -12.09 18.46 5.41
N PHE A 348 -11.85 18.02 6.64
CA PHE A 348 -10.49 17.78 7.13
C PHE A 348 -9.84 16.60 6.40
N ASP A 349 -10.63 15.59 6.02
CA ASP A 349 -10.22 14.50 5.14
C ASP A 349 -9.55 15.00 3.84
N LEU A 350 -10.18 15.94 3.14
CA LEU A 350 -9.65 16.51 1.90
C LEU A 350 -8.41 17.37 2.15
N ALA A 351 -8.40 18.15 3.24
CA ALA A 351 -7.24 18.98 3.59
C ALA A 351 -5.98 18.13 3.86
N VAL A 352 -6.13 16.99 4.55
CA VAL A 352 -5.02 16.05 4.79
C VAL A 352 -4.57 15.39 3.49
N GLN A 353 -5.50 14.97 2.63
CA GLN A 353 -5.18 14.43 1.31
C GLN A 353 -4.41 15.44 0.44
N HIS A 354 -4.83 16.71 0.46
CA HIS A 354 -4.13 17.79 -0.24
C HIS A 354 -2.72 18.00 0.31
N ALA A 355 -2.55 18.01 1.64
CA ALA A 355 -1.23 18.12 2.27
C ALA A 355 -0.29 16.96 1.86
N ARG A 356 -0.81 15.73 1.75
CA ARG A 356 -0.04 14.58 1.23
C ARG A 356 0.32 14.75 -0.25
N ALA A 357 -0.57 15.27 -1.08
CA ALA A 357 -0.28 15.59 -2.47
C ALA A 357 0.83 16.66 -2.58
N CYS A 358 0.91 17.57 -1.61
CA CYS A 358 2.03 18.51 -1.46
C CYS A 358 3.30 17.87 -0.85
N GLY A 359 3.30 16.57 -0.56
CA GLY A 359 4.45 15.80 -0.07
C GLY A 359 4.63 15.79 1.45
N ALA A 360 3.62 16.17 2.25
CA ALA A 360 3.70 16.04 3.70
C ALA A 360 3.81 14.57 4.12
N ASP A 361 4.78 14.28 4.99
CA ASP A 361 5.07 12.94 5.51
C ASP A 361 5.29 12.92 7.03
N THR A 362 5.02 14.05 7.68
CA THR A 362 5.10 14.27 9.12
C THR A 362 4.00 15.23 9.54
N PHE A 363 3.12 14.81 10.44
CA PHE A 363 1.97 15.57 10.94
C PHE A 363 2.11 15.80 12.45
N VAL A 364 2.00 17.06 12.88
CA VAL A 364 2.13 17.48 14.27
C VAL A 364 0.83 18.14 14.72
N GLU A 365 0.06 17.47 15.58
CA GLU A 365 -1.16 18.04 16.16
C GLU A 365 -0.84 18.98 17.31
N LEU A 366 -1.29 20.24 17.20
CA LEU A 366 -1.06 21.32 18.15
C LEU A 366 -2.22 21.46 19.12
N SER A 367 -2.33 20.50 20.04
CA SER A 367 -3.44 20.41 21.00
C SER A 367 -2.99 20.07 22.42
N ALA A 368 -3.85 20.44 23.38
CA ALA A 368 -3.69 20.07 24.79
C ALA A 368 -3.93 18.58 25.02
N HIS A 369 -4.81 17.98 24.20
CA HIS A 369 -5.12 16.55 24.20
C HIS A 369 -5.48 16.12 22.77
N PRO A 370 -5.00 14.97 22.29
CA PRO A 370 -5.17 14.58 20.90
C PRO A 370 -6.63 14.39 20.51
N SER A 371 -7.04 14.92 19.37
CA SER A 371 -8.38 14.72 18.81
C SER A 371 -8.39 14.35 17.33
N LEU A 372 -7.30 14.59 16.61
CA LEU A 372 -7.19 14.36 15.18
C LEU A 372 -6.11 13.31 14.82
N LEU A 373 -5.28 12.86 15.77
CA LEU A 373 -4.27 11.83 15.50
C LEU A 373 -4.86 10.53 14.93
N TYR A 374 -6.02 10.08 15.44
CA TYR A 374 -6.68 8.88 14.93
C TYR A 374 -7.20 9.06 13.50
N PRO A 375 -8.03 10.09 13.18
CA PRO A 375 -8.42 10.36 11.80
C PRO A 375 -7.23 10.59 10.84
N LEU A 376 -6.15 11.24 11.31
CA LEU A 376 -4.92 11.41 10.55
C LEU A 376 -4.28 10.06 10.19
N GLY A 377 -4.20 9.13 11.15
CA GLY A 377 -3.69 7.78 10.92
C GLY A 377 -4.50 7.04 9.86
N ASP A 378 -5.83 7.08 9.96
CA ASP A 378 -6.76 6.44 9.02
C ASP A 378 -6.67 7.00 7.59
N ILE A 379 -6.44 8.31 7.41
CA ILE A 379 -6.32 8.93 6.09
C ILE A 379 -4.97 8.62 5.44
N VAL A 380 -3.91 8.58 6.24
CA VAL A 380 -2.54 8.42 5.72
C VAL A 380 -2.25 6.96 5.37
N ASP A 381 -2.66 6.02 6.22
CA ASP A 381 -2.47 4.56 6.04
C ASP A 381 -1.07 4.18 5.51
N ASP A 382 -0.03 4.75 6.13
CA ASP A 382 1.38 4.54 5.78
C ASP A 382 2.23 4.55 7.06
N GLU A 383 2.73 3.36 7.44
CA GLU A 383 3.56 3.14 8.63
C GLU A 383 4.85 3.97 8.64
N SER A 384 5.28 4.51 7.50
CA SER A 384 6.46 5.38 7.43
C SER A 384 6.16 6.83 7.80
N THR A 385 4.90 7.27 7.85
CA THR A 385 4.54 8.65 8.21
C THR A 385 4.65 8.87 9.71
N VAL A 386 5.21 10.02 10.10
CA VAL A 386 5.31 10.40 11.52
C VAL A 386 4.07 11.20 11.90
N ILE A 387 3.24 10.69 12.80
CA ILE A 387 2.03 11.38 13.30
C ILE A 387 2.16 11.52 14.81
N VAL A 388 2.26 12.75 15.30
CA VAL A 388 2.52 13.03 16.72
C VAL A 388 1.64 14.16 17.26
N GLY A 389 1.28 14.08 18.54
CA GLY A 389 0.57 15.13 19.26
C GLY A 389 1.50 16.01 20.11
N SER A 390 0.99 17.14 20.59
CA SER A 390 1.75 18.05 21.46
C SER A 390 1.56 17.80 22.95
N GLY A 391 0.34 17.47 23.37
CA GLY A 391 -0.01 17.28 24.78
C GLY A 391 -1.05 16.19 25.00
N HIS A 392 -1.22 15.81 26.27
CA HIS A 392 -2.23 14.87 26.73
C HIS A 392 -2.69 15.25 28.14
N ARG A 393 -3.99 15.19 28.44
CA ARG A 393 -4.57 15.63 29.72
C ARG A 393 -3.93 14.95 30.94
N ASP A 394 -3.62 13.67 30.82
CA ASP A 394 -3.07 12.85 31.92
C ASP A 394 -1.53 12.74 31.92
N ARG A 395 -0.83 13.54 31.10
CA ARG A 395 0.64 13.49 31.02
C ARG A 395 1.25 14.89 31.14
N SER A 396 2.49 14.93 31.61
CA SER A 396 3.28 16.17 31.60
C SER A 396 3.43 16.67 30.16
N ILE A 397 3.09 17.95 29.94
CA ILE A 397 3.21 18.56 28.61
C ILE A 397 4.66 18.57 28.14
N ALA A 398 5.61 18.80 29.05
CA ALA A 398 7.02 18.83 28.73
C ALA A 398 7.52 17.45 28.26
N ASP A 399 7.00 16.38 28.85
CA ASP A 399 7.40 15.01 28.49
C ASP A 399 6.77 14.58 27.16
N SER A 400 5.46 14.82 26.99
CA SER A 400 4.75 14.54 25.73
C SER A 400 5.37 15.29 24.55
N LEU A 401 5.61 16.60 24.73
CA LEU A 401 6.24 17.43 23.71
C LEU A 401 7.67 16.97 23.39
N SER A 402 8.46 16.58 24.40
CA SER A 402 9.82 16.08 24.19
C SER A 402 9.85 14.75 23.44
N ALA A 403 8.93 13.84 23.74
CA ALA A 403 8.77 12.58 23.02
C ALA A 403 8.43 12.83 21.54
N SER A 404 7.46 13.69 21.27
CA SER A 404 7.04 14.03 19.91
C SER A 404 8.13 14.75 19.12
N ILE A 405 8.85 15.70 19.74
CA ILE A 405 10.01 16.36 19.12
C ILE A 405 11.10 15.35 18.79
N ALA A 406 11.40 14.42 19.71
CA ALA A 406 12.40 13.38 19.47
C ALA A 406 11.99 12.46 18.32
N ALA A 407 10.72 12.10 18.19
CA ALA A 407 10.22 11.29 17.07
C ALA A 407 10.42 12.01 15.72
N VAL A 408 10.02 13.28 15.63
CA VAL A 408 10.21 14.11 14.43
C VAL A 408 11.69 14.32 14.10
N ALA A 409 12.51 14.63 15.11
CA ALA A 409 13.96 14.79 14.94
C ALA A 409 14.66 13.50 14.51
N THR A 410 14.21 12.34 15.01
CA THR A 410 14.74 11.03 14.62
C THR A 410 14.44 10.72 13.16
N ALA A 411 13.28 11.14 12.67
CA ALA A 411 12.89 11.00 11.28
C ALA A 411 13.75 11.85 10.33
N ASP A 412 14.22 13.01 10.76
CA ASP A 412 15.09 13.89 9.97
C ASP A 412 16.56 13.41 9.93
N PRO A 413 17.07 12.91 8.78
CA PRO A 413 18.48 12.54 8.64
C PRO A 413 19.45 13.74 8.76
N GLY A 414 18.96 14.98 8.59
CA GLY A 414 19.71 16.22 8.69
C GLY A 414 19.71 16.88 10.08
N CYS A 415 19.06 16.27 11.08
CA CYS A 415 18.97 16.85 12.42
C CYS A 415 20.36 17.06 13.07
N LYS A 416 20.57 18.23 13.67
CA LYS A 416 21.83 18.62 14.32
C LYS A 416 21.84 18.26 15.80
N TRP A 417 21.94 16.97 16.09
CA TRP A 417 21.89 16.43 17.46
C TRP A 417 22.90 17.05 18.45
N ALA A 418 24.02 17.57 17.97
CA ALA A 418 25.02 18.24 18.80
C ALA A 418 24.47 19.48 19.52
N ASP A 419 23.52 20.19 18.90
CA ASP A 419 22.96 21.43 19.44
C ASP A 419 21.97 21.16 20.60
N ALA A 420 21.47 19.92 20.72
CA ALA A 420 20.58 19.48 21.79
C ALA A 420 21.30 18.81 22.98
N VAL A 421 22.61 18.56 22.87
CA VAL A 421 23.41 17.96 23.94
C VAL A 421 24.12 19.07 24.72
N PRO A 422 24.00 19.14 26.06
CA PRO A 422 24.64 20.19 26.85
C PRO A 422 26.17 20.27 26.64
N LEU A 423 26.66 21.45 26.25
CA LEU A 423 28.05 21.74 25.84
C LEU A 423 29.11 21.74 26.96
N ALA A 424 28.80 21.29 28.18
CA ALA A 424 29.78 21.31 29.27
C ALA A 424 31.06 20.54 28.88
N ASP A 425 32.23 21.04 29.30
CA ASP A 425 33.56 20.54 28.96
C ASP A 425 33.77 19.12 29.52
N ARG A 426 33.27 18.10 28.80
CA ARG A 426 33.19 16.71 29.30
C ARG A 426 34.35 15.89 28.76
N THR A 427 35.14 15.37 29.68
CA THR A 427 36.21 14.39 29.45
C THR A 427 35.69 13.19 28.65
N ALA A 428 36.42 12.81 27.60
CA ALA A 428 36.08 11.63 26.80
C ALA A 428 36.08 10.37 27.68
N LEU A 429 35.05 9.55 27.54
CA LEU A 429 34.91 8.29 28.28
C LEU A 429 36.03 7.32 27.86
N ARG A 430 36.94 7.00 28.80
CA ARG A 430 38.04 6.06 28.53
C ARG A 430 37.49 4.65 28.39
N GLY A 431 38.00 3.91 27.40
CA GLY A 431 37.59 2.53 27.13
C GLY A 431 36.14 2.40 26.63
N PHE A 432 35.55 3.48 26.11
CA PHE A 432 34.21 3.45 25.51
C PHE A 432 34.18 2.46 24.33
N PRO A 433 33.11 1.65 24.16
CA PRO A 433 33.06 0.63 23.12
C PRO A 433 33.26 1.23 21.72
N ASN A 434 33.84 0.45 20.81
CA ASN A 434 33.95 0.81 19.39
C ASN A 434 32.60 0.61 18.68
N ALA A 435 32.43 1.25 17.52
CA ALA A 435 31.22 1.06 16.72
C ALA A 435 31.15 -0.41 16.30
N PRO A 436 30.03 -1.11 16.51
CA PRO A 436 29.91 -2.49 16.06
C PRO A 436 30.01 -2.54 14.54
N MET A 437 30.77 -3.51 14.06
CA MET A 437 30.86 -3.83 12.64
C MET A 437 30.17 -5.17 12.44
N ARG A 438 29.41 -5.29 11.35
CA ARG A 438 28.90 -6.58 10.93
C ARG A 438 30.09 -7.44 10.52
N ALA A 439 30.43 -8.42 11.36
CA ALA A 439 31.50 -9.36 11.07
C ALA A 439 31.00 -10.33 10.00
N VAL A 440 31.39 -10.08 8.76
CA VAL A 440 31.22 -11.02 7.65
C VAL A 440 32.59 -11.61 7.37
N HIS A 441 32.71 -12.93 7.32
CA HIS A 441 33.97 -13.59 7.03
C HIS A 441 34.31 -13.43 5.54
N LEU A 442 35.00 -12.34 5.22
CA LEU A 442 35.49 -12.03 3.89
C LEU A 442 36.99 -12.32 3.85
N TRP A 443 37.33 -13.53 3.41
CA TRP A 443 38.72 -13.97 3.25
C TRP A 443 38.96 -14.36 1.79
N ALA A 444 39.99 -13.78 1.17
CA ALA A 444 40.45 -14.27 -0.13
C ALA A 444 41.17 -15.60 0.09
N ALA A 445 40.47 -16.70 -0.15
CA ALA A 445 41.11 -18.00 -0.17
C ALA A 445 42.10 -18.05 -1.35
N PRO A 446 43.35 -18.51 -1.17
CA PRO A 446 44.25 -18.73 -2.29
C PRO A 446 43.69 -19.85 -3.17
N GLU A 447 43.08 -19.47 -4.29
CA GLU A 447 42.75 -20.42 -5.35
C GLU A 447 44.04 -20.85 -6.03
N ARG A 448 44.31 -22.16 -6.03
CA ARG A 448 45.19 -22.72 -7.05
C ARG A 448 44.53 -22.43 -8.39
N SER A 449 45.30 -21.88 -9.33
CA SER A 449 44.87 -21.76 -10.72
C SER A 449 44.53 -23.15 -11.25
N THR A 450 43.25 -23.48 -11.15
CA THR A 450 42.56 -24.56 -11.83
C THR A 450 41.50 -23.85 -12.65
N GLU A 451 41.46 -24.15 -13.95
CA GLU A 451 40.46 -23.68 -14.91
C GLU A 451 39.09 -23.39 -14.26
N ALA A 452 38.61 -22.15 -14.48
CA ALA A 452 37.25 -21.64 -14.28
C ALA A 452 36.29 -22.51 -13.43
N ALA A 453 36.10 -22.14 -12.17
CA ALA A 453 34.90 -22.52 -11.44
C ALA A 453 33.69 -21.68 -11.95
N PRO A 454 32.48 -22.25 -12.02
CA PRO A 454 31.38 -21.71 -12.81
C PRO A 454 30.74 -20.50 -12.11
N THR A 455 30.52 -19.42 -12.87
CA THR A 455 29.52 -18.38 -12.56
C THR A 455 28.21 -19.06 -12.15
N PRO A 456 27.47 -18.63 -11.10
CA PRO A 456 26.17 -19.23 -10.80
C PRO A 456 25.31 -19.14 -12.06
N ALA A 457 25.02 -20.29 -12.66
CA ALA A 457 24.30 -20.36 -13.91
C ALA A 457 22.91 -19.78 -13.70
N LEU A 458 22.49 -18.90 -14.60
CA LEU A 458 21.09 -18.45 -14.68
C LEU A 458 20.17 -19.65 -14.49
N THR A 459 19.10 -19.47 -13.72
CA THR A 459 18.10 -20.53 -13.64
C THR A 459 17.40 -20.62 -14.99
N VAL A 460 17.48 -21.80 -15.58
CA VAL A 460 16.65 -22.15 -16.73
C VAL A 460 15.65 -23.23 -16.34
N ALA A 461 14.37 -22.92 -16.54
CA ALA A 461 13.28 -23.85 -16.29
C ALA A 461 12.32 -23.89 -17.48
N VAL A 462 11.51 -24.94 -17.54
CA VAL A 462 10.36 -25.03 -18.46
C VAL A 462 9.09 -25.26 -17.67
N GLU A 463 7.98 -24.72 -18.18
CA GLU A 463 6.64 -25.00 -17.67
C GLU A 463 6.31 -26.48 -17.85
N ASP A 464 5.79 -27.11 -16.79
CA ASP A 464 5.53 -28.54 -16.75
C ASP A 464 4.21 -28.82 -16.01
N TRP A 465 3.33 -29.60 -16.62
CA TRP A 465 2.01 -29.92 -16.07
C TRP A 465 2.01 -31.35 -15.54
N GLN A 466 1.92 -31.48 -14.21
CA GLN A 466 2.04 -32.78 -13.54
C GLN A 466 0.66 -33.31 -13.13
N PRO A 467 0.34 -34.60 -13.38
CA PRO A 467 -0.88 -35.21 -12.88
C PRO A 467 -0.90 -35.20 -11.34
N ALA A 468 -1.97 -34.66 -10.76
CA ALA A 468 -2.17 -34.61 -9.31
C ALA A 468 -3.12 -35.74 -8.86
N THR A 469 -2.67 -36.57 -7.92
CA THR A 469 -3.44 -37.70 -7.36
C THR A 469 -3.87 -37.51 -5.91
N ALA A 470 -3.49 -36.39 -5.27
CA ALA A 470 -3.80 -36.14 -3.87
C ALA A 470 -5.32 -36.03 -3.64
N PRO A 471 -5.89 -36.80 -2.68
CA PRO A 471 -7.30 -36.70 -2.34
C PRO A 471 -7.60 -35.35 -1.69
N ILE A 472 -8.71 -34.73 -2.07
CA ILE A 472 -9.23 -33.53 -1.40
C ILE A 472 -9.86 -34.00 -0.09
N THR A 473 -9.39 -33.45 1.04
CA THR A 473 -9.97 -33.77 2.34
C THR A 473 -11.33 -33.08 2.44
N PRO A 474 -12.44 -33.81 2.62
CA PRO A 474 -13.76 -33.19 2.70
C PRO A 474 -13.87 -32.32 3.95
N SER A 475 -14.30 -31.06 3.77
CA SER A 475 -14.64 -30.15 4.86
C SER A 475 -15.79 -30.70 5.70
N ALA A 476 -15.74 -30.52 7.02
CA ALA A 476 -16.81 -30.94 7.94
C ALA A 476 -18.13 -30.14 7.76
N SER A 477 -18.05 -28.95 7.15
CA SER A 477 -19.19 -28.07 6.87
C SER A 477 -19.33 -27.74 5.37
N PRO A 478 -20.55 -27.53 4.85
CA PRO A 478 -20.76 -27.14 3.46
C PRO A 478 -20.11 -25.79 3.15
N VAL A 479 -19.41 -25.68 2.02
CA VAL A 479 -18.75 -24.43 1.58
C VAL A 479 -19.69 -23.60 0.71
N ASP A 480 -19.84 -22.32 1.03
CA ASP A 480 -20.64 -21.38 0.24
C ASP A 480 -19.86 -20.92 -1.02
N ILE A 481 -20.34 -21.30 -2.22
CA ILE A 481 -19.69 -20.98 -3.51
C ILE A 481 -20.62 -20.08 -4.34
N GLY A 482 -20.08 -18.96 -4.82
CA GLY A 482 -20.77 -18.04 -5.72
C GLY A 482 -20.15 -18.10 -7.11
N VAL A 483 -20.99 -18.25 -8.15
CA VAL A 483 -20.53 -18.31 -9.54
C VAL A 483 -20.92 -17.02 -10.26
N PHE A 484 -19.94 -16.32 -10.83
CA PHE A 484 -20.10 -15.11 -11.61
C PHE A 484 -19.69 -15.35 -13.06
N GLY A 485 -20.50 -14.90 -14.01
CA GLY A 485 -20.23 -15.02 -15.43
C GLY A 485 -21.51 -15.02 -16.26
N ALA A 486 -21.38 -15.38 -17.54
CA ALA A 486 -22.51 -15.52 -18.44
C ALA A 486 -22.36 -16.79 -19.29
N GLY A 487 -23.49 -17.33 -19.76
CA GLY A 487 -23.53 -18.48 -20.67
C GLY A 487 -23.87 -19.81 -20.00
N ALA A 488 -23.92 -20.86 -20.81
CA ALA A 488 -24.38 -22.19 -20.38
C ALA A 488 -23.46 -22.83 -19.33
N LEU A 489 -22.16 -22.57 -19.40
CA LEU A 489 -21.18 -23.09 -18.44
C LEU A 489 -21.40 -22.51 -17.03
N THR A 490 -21.64 -21.20 -16.92
CA THR A 490 -21.96 -20.54 -15.65
C THR A 490 -23.20 -21.15 -15.00
N GLN A 491 -24.27 -21.35 -15.76
CA GLN A 491 -25.50 -21.97 -15.24
C GLN A 491 -25.26 -23.43 -14.82
N ARG A 492 -24.58 -24.22 -15.66
CA ARG A 492 -24.28 -25.62 -15.35
C ARG A 492 -23.45 -25.74 -14.08
N LEU A 493 -22.48 -24.86 -13.85
CA LEU A 493 -21.67 -24.85 -12.63
C LEU A 493 -22.49 -24.48 -11.41
N ALA A 494 -23.35 -23.47 -11.49
CA ALA A 494 -24.25 -23.12 -10.40
C ALA A 494 -25.18 -24.30 -10.02
N ASP A 495 -25.72 -25.00 -11.01
CA ASP A 495 -26.57 -26.18 -10.81
C ASP A 495 -25.78 -27.33 -10.16
N VAL A 496 -24.53 -27.55 -10.57
CA VAL A 496 -23.67 -28.62 -10.03
C VAL A 496 -23.23 -28.29 -8.59
N VAL A 497 -22.87 -27.03 -8.31
CA VAL A 497 -22.58 -26.56 -6.94
C VAL A 497 -23.80 -26.76 -6.04
N ALA A 498 -25.01 -26.44 -6.52
CA ALA A 498 -26.24 -26.62 -5.75
C ALA A 498 -26.60 -28.10 -5.51
N ALA A 499 -26.20 -28.99 -6.42
CA ALA A 499 -26.42 -30.44 -6.29
C ALA A 499 -25.33 -31.15 -5.47
N HIS A 500 -24.19 -30.49 -5.18
CA HIS A 500 -23.05 -31.09 -4.49
C HIS A 500 -23.28 -31.11 -2.97
N GLY A 501 -23.19 -32.29 -2.35
CA GLY A 501 -23.51 -32.47 -0.93
C GLY A 501 -22.59 -31.71 0.05
N GLY A 502 -21.42 -31.27 -0.40
CA GLY A 502 -20.46 -30.48 0.38
C GLY A 502 -20.48 -28.97 0.10
N CYS A 503 -21.41 -28.46 -0.71
CA CYS A 503 -21.43 -27.06 -1.14
C CYS A 503 -22.83 -26.45 -1.08
N ARG A 504 -22.88 -25.12 -1.03
CA ARG A 504 -24.10 -24.34 -1.18
C ARG A 504 -23.88 -23.27 -2.24
N ALA A 505 -24.77 -23.20 -3.22
CA ALA A 505 -24.76 -22.12 -4.20
C ALA A 505 -25.32 -20.83 -3.55
N VAL A 506 -24.53 -19.76 -3.53
CA VAL A 506 -24.89 -18.45 -2.98
C VAL A 506 -24.61 -17.33 -3.99
N SER A 507 -25.01 -16.09 -3.69
CA SER A 507 -24.61 -14.95 -4.51
C SER A 507 -23.11 -14.65 -4.36
N PRO A 508 -22.45 -14.09 -5.39
CA PRO A 508 -21.01 -13.76 -5.36
C PRO A 508 -20.53 -13.02 -4.10
N ASN A 509 -21.32 -12.06 -3.59
CA ASN A 509 -21.02 -11.26 -2.41
C ASN A 509 -21.20 -12.00 -1.06
N GLU A 510 -21.81 -13.17 -1.05
CA GLU A 510 -21.99 -14.02 0.14
C GLU A 510 -21.04 -15.22 0.14
N ALA A 511 -20.32 -15.44 -0.96
CA ALA A 511 -19.48 -16.60 -1.19
C ALA A 511 -18.22 -16.61 -0.34
N GLU A 512 -17.83 -17.79 0.12
CA GLU A 512 -16.50 -18.08 0.63
C GLU A 512 -15.52 -18.30 -0.54
N ILE A 513 -16.01 -18.94 -1.61
CA ILE A 513 -15.26 -19.16 -2.85
C ILE A 513 -16.02 -18.52 -4.01
N LEU A 514 -15.40 -17.51 -4.62
CA LEU A 514 -15.94 -16.84 -5.81
C LEU A 514 -15.37 -17.49 -7.07
N VAL A 515 -16.23 -17.99 -7.96
CA VAL A 515 -15.85 -18.56 -9.25
C VAL A 515 -16.21 -17.59 -10.36
N VAL A 516 -15.22 -17.08 -11.07
CA VAL A 516 -15.37 -16.21 -12.22
C VAL A 516 -15.23 -17.05 -13.49
N VAL A 517 -16.30 -17.18 -14.28
CA VAL A 517 -16.25 -17.88 -15.57
C VAL A 517 -15.83 -16.89 -16.66
N ALA A 518 -14.72 -17.18 -17.33
CA ALA A 518 -14.18 -16.35 -18.39
C ALA A 518 -15.15 -16.23 -19.58
N PRO A 519 -15.28 -15.03 -20.20
CA PRO A 519 -16.16 -14.81 -21.35
C PRO A 519 -15.78 -15.67 -22.56
N GLU A 520 -16.74 -15.93 -23.44
CA GLU A 520 -16.59 -16.71 -24.69
C GLU A 520 -15.76 -15.96 -25.74
N LEU A 521 -14.43 -16.02 -25.60
CA LEU A 521 -13.44 -15.42 -26.49
C LEU A 521 -12.57 -16.53 -27.10
N ASP A 522 -13.08 -17.19 -28.14
CA ASP A 522 -12.53 -18.47 -28.62
C ASP A 522 -11.88 -18.35 -30.02
N ARG A 523 -11.51 -17.14 -30.45
CA ARG A 523 -10.78 -16.94 -31.72
C ARG A 523 -9.33 -17.38 -31.56
N LEU A 524 -8.89 -18.32 -32.41
CA LEU A 524 -7.51 -18.82 -32.40
C LEU A 524 -6.49 -17.86 -33.02
N ASP A 525 -6.95 -16.95 -33.89
CA ASP A 525 -6.08 -15.90 -34.42
C ASP A 525 -5.78 -14.86 -33.32
N VAL A 526 -4.50 -14.62 -33.07
CA VAL A 526 -4.04 -13.72 -31.99
C VAL A 526 -4.47 -12.28 -32.22
N THR A 527 -4.59 -11.82 -33.47
CA THR A 527 -5.01 -10.44 -33.78
C THR A 527 -6.50 -10.28 -33.50
N ALA A 528 -7.33 -11.23 -33.95
CA ALA A 528 -8.75 -11.28 -33.63
C ALA A 528 -9.00 -11.39 -32.12
N ALA A 529 -8.18 -12.15 -31.39
CA ALA A 529 -8.24 -12.25 -29.93
C ALA A 529 -7.95 -10.90 -29.24
N ILE A 530 -6.94 -10.15 -29.71
CA ILE A 530 -6.66 -8.79 -29.22
C ILE A 530 -7.87 -7.88 -29.44
N GLU A 531 -8.47 -7.92 -30.63
CA GLU A 531 -9.65 -7.11 -30.96
C GLU A 531 -10.87 -7.49 -30.11
N GLN A 532 -11.06 -8.78 -29.82
CA GLN A 532 -12.10 -9.26 -28.92
C GLN A 532 -11.94 -8.74 -27.50
N ILE A 533 -10.71 -8.70 -26.96
CA ILE A 533 -10.44 -8.09 -25.65
C ILE A 533 -10.59 -6.57 -25.71
N ALA A 534 -10.11 -5.93 -26.77
CA ALA A 534 -10.17 -4.48 -26.97
C ALA A 534 -11.61 -3.95 -26.97
N GLY A 535 -12.53 -4.71 -27.57
CA GLY A 535 -13.96 -4.38 -27.61
C GLY A 535 -14.67 -4.47 -26.26
N ARG A 536 -13.99 -4.91 -25.20
CA ARG A 536 -14.58 -5.02 -23.87
C ARG A 536 -14.08 -3.91 -22.92
N PRO A 537 -15.00 -3.17 -22.28
CA PRO A 537 -14.60 -2.14 -21.32
C PRO A 537 -13.89 -2.74 -20.10
N ASP A 538 -14.28 -3.96 -19.71
CA ASP A 538 -13.75 -4.70 -18.57
C ASP A 538 -12.48 -5.50 -18.87
N ALA A 539 -11.94 -5.42 -20.10
CA ALA A 539 -10.83 -6.26 -20.57
C ALA A 539 -11.07 -7.80 -20.41
N GLY A 540 -12.32 -8.22 -20.19
CA GLY A 540 -12.71 -9.61 -19.95
C GLY A 540 -12.56 -10.13 -18.53
N LEU A 541 -12.18 -9.30 -17.55
CA LEU A 541 -12.20 -9.64 -16.12
C LEU A 541 -13.23 -8.79 -15.37
N PRO A 542 -13.88 -9.27 -14.30
CA PRO A 542 -14.85 -8.48 -13.56
C PRO A 542 -14.20 -7.35 -12.74
N ASP A 543 -15.06 -6.51 -12.19
CA ASP A 543 -14.73 -5.59 -11.09
C ASP A 543 -14.70 -6.37 -9.77
N TYR A 544 -13.54 -6.94 -9.44
CA TYR A 544 -13.37 -7.80 -8.26
C TYR A 544 -13.82 -7.12 -6.94
N PRO A 545 -13.46 -5.85 -6.64
CA PRO A 545 -13.93 -5.16 -5.43
C PRO A 545 -15.45 -5.13 -5.27
N ALA A 546 -16.20 -5.07 -6.37
CA ALA A 546 -17.67 -5.10 -6.34
C ALA A 546 -18.25 -6.50 -6.10
N LEU A 547 -17.48 -7.55 -6.36
CA LEU A 547 -17.92 -8.95 -6.19
C LEU A 547 -17.46 -9.58 -4.88
N ILE A 548 -16.30 -9.15 -4.35
CA ILE A 548 -15.69 -9.74 -3.16
C ILE A 548 -16.48 -9.34 -1.91
N GLY A 549 -17.16 -10.33 -1.33
CA GLY A 549 -17.81 -10.21 -0.04
C GLY A 549 -16.85 -10.34 1.15
N PRO A 550 -17.29 -9.97 2.37
CA PRO A 550 -16.46 -10.02 3.57
C PRO A 550 -15.99 -11.43 3.98
N ARG A 551 -16.66 -12.48 3.48
CA ARG A 551 -16.36 -13.91 3.72
C ARG A 551 -15.50 -14.55 2.63
N CYS A 552 -15.28 -13.86 1.51
CA CYS A 552 -14.58 -14.43 0.36
C CYS A 552 -13.10 -14.64 0.71
N ARG A 553 -12.66 -15.90 0.69
CA ARG A 553 -11.27 -16.32 0.97
C ARG A 553 -10.50 -16.70 -0.29
N ALA A 554 -11.20 -17.16 -1.33
CA ALA A 554 -10.60 -17.64 -2.56
C ALA A 554 -11.39 -17.21 -3.79
N ILE A 555 -10.67 -16.90 -4.86
CA ILE A 555 -11.24 -16.49 -6.15
C ILE A 555 -10.64 -17.37 -7.23
N TRP A 556 -11.49 -18.04 -7.99
CA TRP A 556 -11.09 -18.89 -9.10
C TRP A 556 -11.49 -18.28 -10.43
N LEU A 557 -10.55 -18.11 -11.36
CA LEU A 557 -10.89 -17.91 -12.77
C LEU A 557 -11.01 -19.27 -13.46
N LEU A 558 -12.15 -19.49 -14.11
CA LEU A 558 -12.38 -20.65 -14.96
C LEU A 558 -12.25 -20.27 -16.43
N THR A 559 -11.32 -20.90 -17.14
CA THR A 559 -11.12 -20.73 -18.58
C THR A 559 -11.36 -22.03 -19.35
N ALA A 560 -11.40 -21.95 -20.69
CA ALA A 560 -11.49 -23.12 -21.55
C ALA A 560 -10.48 -23.02 -22.69
N GLY A 561 -9.53 -23.96 -22.74
CA GLY A 561 -8.46 -24.00 -23.72
C GLY A 561 -7.46 -22.86 -23.54
N ALA A 562 -7.25 -22.35 -22.33
CA ALA A 562 -6.24 -21.32 -22.03
C ALA A 562 -4.82 -21.88 -21.97
N GLU A 563 -4.67 -23.16 -21.63
CA GLU A 563 -3.39 -23.78 -21.32
C GLU A 563 -3.08 -24.97 -22.24
N GLN A 564 -1.81 -25.13 -22.62
CA GLN A 564 -1.34 -26.35 -23.28
C GLN A 564 -0.83 -27.32 -22.22
N VAL A 565 -1.61 -28.36 -21.91
CA VAL A 565 -1.27 -29.35 -20.88
C VAL A 565 -0.69 -30.59 -21.54
N ASP A 566 -1.37 -31.10 -22.56
CA ASP A 566 -0.95 -32.26 -23.33
C ASP A 566 -0.46 -31.86 -24.72
N ARG A 567 0.36 -32.72 -25.35
CA ARG A 567 0.81 -32.51 -26.74
C ARG A 567 -0.33 -32.48 -27.75
N ASP A 568 -1.45 -33.11 -27.42
CA ASP A 568 -2.64 -33.22 -28.26
C ASP A 568 -3.62 -32.05 -28.06
N ASP A 569 -3.34 -31.10 -27.15
CA ASP A 569 -4.10 -29.86 -26.99
C ASP A 569 -3.86 -28.94 -28.21
N ALA A 570 -4.56 -29.22 -29.31
CA ALA A 570 -4.25 -28.67 -30.63
C ALA A 570 -4.70 -27.20 -30.83
N SER A 571 -5.38 -26.57 -29.87
CA SER A 571 -5.99 -25.25 -30.07
C SER A 571 -6.10 -24.42 -28.79
N VAL A 572 -4.97 -23.94 -28.27
CA VAL A 572 -4.97 -22.94 -27.18
C VAL A 572 -5.57 -21.63 -27.67
N SER A 573 -6.57 -21.11 -26.96
CA SER A 573 -7.18 -19.80 -27.21
C SER A 573 -6.27 -18.69 -26.67
N PRO A 574 -5.76 -17.78 -27.54
CA PRO A 574 -4.95 -16.65 -27.10
C PRO A 574 -5.68 -15.73 -26.10
N ALA A 575 -6.98 -15.50 -26.29
CA ALA A 575 -7.73 -14.63 -25.39
C ALA A 575 -7.95 -15.27 -24.02
N GLN A 576 -8.20 -16.59 -23.94
CA GLN A 576 -8.32 -17.28 -22.66
C GLN A 576 -6.98 -17.31 -21.92
N ALA A 577 -5.88 -17.55 -22.64
CA ALA A 577 -4.54 -17.50 -22.09
C ALA A 577 -4.19 -16.09 -21.55
N ALA A 578 -4.60 -15.03 -22.26
CA ALA A 578 -4.47 -13.65 -21.80
C ALA A 578 -5.23 -13.40 -20.48
N LEU A 579 -6.49 -13.85 -20.40
CA LEU A 579 -7.31 -13.69 -19.20
C LEU A 579 -6.71 -14.41 -17.99
N ALA A 580 -6.18 -15.62 -18.17
CA ALA A 580 -5.45 -16.35 -17.14
C ALA A 580 -4.22 -15.56 -16.65
N GLY A 581 -3.42 -15.03 -17.57
CA GLY A 581 -2.25 -14.19 -17.23
C GLY A 581 -2.62 -12.89 -16.51
N MET A 582 -3.73 -12.25 -16.91
CA MET A 582 -4.25 -11.06 -16.23
C MET A 582 -4.74 -11.40 -14.83
N HIS A 583 -5.54 -12.45 -14.66
CA HIS A 583 -6.11 -12.82 -13.37
C HIS A 583 -5.04 -13.08 -12.31
N ARG A 584 -3.96 -13.80 -12.67
CA ARG A 584 -2.78 -13.95 -11.79
C ARG A 584 -2.19 -12.63 -11.35
N SER A 585 -2.02 -11.70 -12.28
CA SER A 585 -1.44 -10.38 -11.98
C SER A 585 -2.36 -9.52 -11.10
N VAL A 586 -3.67 -9.65 -11.30
CA VAL A 586 -4.67 -8.96 -10.50
C VAL A 586 -4.70 -9.50 -9.07
N GLY A 587 -4.44 -10.79 -8.85
CA GLY A 587 -4.38 -11.38 -7.51
C GLY A 587 -3.45 -10.66 -6.54
N PHE A 588 -2.33 -10.12 -7.03
CA PHE A 588 -1.41 -9.32 -6.22
C PHE A 588 -2.02 -8.01 -5.67
N GLU A 589 -3.15 -7.56 -6.21
CA GLU A 589 -3.88 -6.38 -5.72
C GLU A 589 -4.84 -6.71 -4.56
N PHE A 590 -5.05 -8.00 -4.25
CA PHE A 590 -6.00 -8.50 -3.25
C PHE A 590 -5.30 -9.41 -2.23
N PRO A 591 -4.48 -8.84 -1.31
CA PRO A 591 -3.63 -9.62 -0.40
C PRO A 591 -4.41 -10.46 0.62
N ASP A 592 -5.71 -10.20 0.78
CA ASP A 592 -6.59 -10.92 1.71
C ASP A 592 -7.25 -12.17 1.07
N GLN A 593 -7.15 -12.35 -0.24
CA GLN A 593 -7.76 -13.46 -0.98
C GLN A 593 -6.71 -14.28 -1.72
N ALA A 594 -6.89 -15.60 -1.75
CA ALA A 594 -6.11 -16.48 -2.60
C ALA A 594 -6.71 -16.53 -4.02
N PHE A 595 -5.85 -16.46 -5.04
CA PHE A 595 -6.27 -16.49 -6.45
C PHE A 595 -5.86 -17.83 -7.09
N GLY A 596 -6.83 -18.53 -7.67
CA GLY A 596 -6.65 -19.79 -8.36
C GLY A 596 -7.14 -19.73 -9.81
N HIS A 597 -6.61 -20.59 -10.67
CA HIS A 597 -7.02 -20.67 -12.06
C HIS A 597 -7.26 -22.14 -12.43
N LEU A 598 -8.43 -22.40 -13.01
CA LEU A 598 -8.80 -23.70 -13.53
C LEU A 598 -9.06 -23.61 -15.03
N ASP A 599 -8.27 -24.32 -15.82
CA ASP A 599 -8.48 -24.45 -17.26
C ASP A 599 -9.14 -25.78 -17.65
N LEU A 600 -10.18 -25.69 -18.49
CA LEU A 600 -10.90 -26.83 -19.04
C LEU A 600 -10.48 -27.09 -20.49
N ALA A 601 -10.55 -28.33 -20.96
CA ALA A 601 -10.27 -28.63 -22.37
C ALA A 601 -11.26 -27.93 -23.33
N HIS A 602 -12.53 -27.80 -22.90
CA HIS A 602 -13.61 -27.19 -23.69
C HIS A 602 -14.73 -26.70 -22.75
N ARG A 603 -15.56 -25.78 -23.24
CA ARG A 603 -16.68 -25.21 -22.46
C ARG A 603 -17.83 -26.18 -22.23
N ASP A 604 -18.02 -27.18 -23.11
CA ASP A 604 -19.10 -28.16 -22.97
C ASP A 604 -18.71 -29.29 -22.00
N VAL A 605 -18.81 -28.99 -20.71
CA VAL A 605 -18.40 -29.88 -19.62
C VAL A 605 -19.34 -31.08 -19.52
N ASP A 606 -18.83 -32.30 -19.75
CA ASP A 606 -19.62 -33.53 -19.61
C ASP A 606 -20.06 -33.83 -18.15
N ALA A 607 -20.96 -34.79 -17.99
CA ALA A 607 -21.51 -35.15 -16.67
C ALA A 607 -20.47 -35.69 -15.67
N ALA A 608 -19.32 -36.18 -16.16
CA ALA A 608 -18.23 -36.67 -15.32
C ALA A 608 -17.28 -35.55 -14.89
N THR A 609 -17.10 -34.54 -15.74
CA THR A 609 -16.18 -33.41 -15.53
C THR A 609 -16.77 -32.36 -14.59
N ALA A 610 -18.09 -32.17 -14.62
CA ALA A 610 -18.76 -31.19 -13.78
C ALA A 610 -18.50 -31.38 -12.26
N PRO A 611 -18.66 -32.57 -11.66
CA PRO A 611 -18.29 -32.81 -10.26
C PRO A 611 -16.80 -32.60 -10.00
N ALA A 612 -15.93 -33.02 -10.93
CA ALA A 612 -14.48 -32.83 -10.78
C ALA A 612 -14.07 -31.35 -10.74
N VAL A 613 -14.82 -30.45 -11.38
CA VAL A 613 -14.62 -29.01 -11.26
C VAL A 613 -14.85 -28.56 -9.82
N VAL A 614 -15.97 -28.96 -9.20
CA VAL A 614 -16.28 -28.59 -7.80
C VAL A 614 -15.23 -29.12 -6.84
N GLU A 615 -14.77 -30.35 -7.04
CA GLU A 615 -13.68 -30.93 -6.27
C GLU A 615 -12.40 -30.06 -6.35
N VAL A 616 -12.01 -29.61 -7.54
CA VAL A 616 -10.87 -28.69 -7.68
C VAL A 616 -11.11 -27.37 -6.93
N LEU A 617 -12.29 -26.78 -7.06
CA LEU A 617 -12.64 -25.50 -6.43
C LEU A 617 -12.59 -25.55 -4.90
N LEU A 618 -12.86 -26.72 -4.30
CA LEU A 618 -12.79 -26.95 -2.86
C LEU A 618 -11.35 -27.12 -2.34
N GLY A 619 -10.39 -27.39 -3.22
CA GLY A 619 -8.98 -27.52 -2.88
C GLY A 619 -8.26 -26.18 -2.72
N GLU A 620 -6.94 -26.25 -2.48
CA GLU A 620 -6.08 -25.06 -2.43
C GLU A 620 -6.03 -24.34 -3.78
N PRO A 621 -6.21 -23.00 -3.82
CA PRO A 621 -6.02 -22.19 -5.01
C PRO A 621 -4.64 -22.38 -5.62
N ALA A 622 -4.63 -22.78 -6.89
CA ALA A 622 -3.44 -23.06 -7.66
C ALA A 622 -3.72 -22.93 -9.16
N GLU A 623 -2.72 -23.24 -9.98
CA GLU A 623 -2.84 -23.29 -11.43
C GLU A 623 -3.11 -24.72 -11.85
N VAL A 624 -4.38 -24.98 -12.18
CA VAL A 624 -4.94 -26.32 -12.36
C VAL A 624 -5.54 -26.43 -13.75
N ALA A 625 -5.47 -27.63 -14.32
CA ALA A 625 -6.18 -27.97 -15.54
C ALA A 625 -6.87 -29.32 -15.41
N LEU A 626 -8.07 -29.43 -16.00
CA LEU A 626 -8.78 -30.71 -16.15
C LEU A 626 -8.73 -31.15 -17.61
N ARG A 627 -8.26 -32.39 -17.83
CA ARG A 627 -8.14 -33.02 -19.16
C ARG A 627 -8.74 -34.42 -19.17
N GLY A 628 -9.23 -34.86 -20.32
CA GLY A 628 -9.86 -36.18 -20.52
C GLY A 628 -11.38 -36.13 -20.53
N THR A 629 -12.01 -36.87 -21.46
CA THR A 629 -13.47 -37.01 -21.59
C THR A 629 -13.95 -38.27 -20.86
N GLY A 630 -15.02 -38.17 -20.06
CA GLY A 630 -15.56 -39.27 -19.26
C GLY A 630 -14.72 -39.73 -18.06
N SER A 631 -13.42 -39.40 -18.01
CA SER A 631 -12.52 -39.66 -16.88
C SER A 631 -11.56 -38.47 -16.70
N PRO A 632 -12.03 -37.32 -16.19
CA PRO A 632 -11.23 -36.11 -16.06
C PRO A 632 -10.05 -36.34 -15.10
N ARG A 633 -8.86 -35.90 -15.52
CA ARG A 633 -7.62 -35.92 -14.74
C ARG A 633 -7.19 -34.50 -14.41
N ARG A 634 -6.88 -34.28 -13.14
CA ARG A 634 -6.34 -33.03 -12.61
C ARG A 634 -4.84 -32.94 -12.89
N HIS A 635 -4.42 -31.83 -13.48
CA HIS A 635 -3.02 -31.45 -13.65
C HIS A 635 -2.74 -30.16 -12.91
N VAL A 636 -1.56 -30.04 -12.31
CA VAL A 636 -1.11 -28.82 -11.63
C VAL A 636 0.14 -28.32 -12.33
N ARG A 637 0.22 -26.99 -12.54
CA ARG A 637 1.39 -26.37 -13.17
C ARG A 637 2.55 -26.32 -12.19
N THR A 638 3.72 -26.72 -12.67
CA THR A 638 5.01 -26.69 -11.98
C THR A 638 6.09 -26.17 -12.91
N PHE A 639 7.29 -25.91 -12.38
CA PHE A 639 8.46 -25.56 -13.18
C PHE A 639 9.57 -26.58 -12.96
N ARG A 640 10.02 -27.15 -14.08
CA ARG A 640 11.08 -28.16 -14.08
C ARG A 640 12.40 -27.50 -14.50
N ALA A 641 13.41 -27.61 -13.64
CA ALA A 641 14.74 -27.09 -13.92
C ALA A 641 15.41 -27.88 -15.05
N CYS A 642 16.00 -27.17 -16.01
CA CYS A 642 16.75 -27.74 -17.13
C CYS A 642 18.19 -28.02 -16.67
N ARG A 643 18.46 -29.21 -16.08
CA ARG A 643 19.79 -29.53 -15.53
C ARG A 643 20.78 -30.16 -16.53
N GLU A 644 20.31 -30.79 -17.63
CA GLU A 644 20.99 -31.11 -18.91
C GLU A 644 20.27 -32.30 -19.62
N PRO A 645 20.41 -32.47 -20.96
CA PRO A 645 21.25 -31.71 -21.89
C PRO A 645 20.42 -30.72 -22.72
N ALA A 646 20.47 -29.44 -22.35
CA ALA A 646 20.14 -28.37 -23.28
C ALA A 646 21.10 -28.48 -24.46
N THR A 647 20.61 -28.66 -25.68
CA THR A 647 21.52 -28.84 -26.83
C THR A 647 21.99 -27.46 -27.28
N PRO A 648 23.31 -27.17 -27.29
CA PRO A 648 23.81 -25.91 -27.82
C PRO A 648 23.39 -25.77 -29.28
N ARG A 649 22.79 -24.64 -29.64
CA ARG A 649 22.57 -24.23 -31.03
C ARG A 649 23.33 -22.94 -31.27
N PRO A 650 24.67 -23.02 -31.42
CA PRO A 650 25.49 -21.83 -31.60
C PRO A 650 25.05 -21.07 -32.85
N LEU A 651 25.21 -19.76 -32.80
CA LEU A 651 24.99 -18.86 -33.93
C LEU A 651 26.10 -19.08 -34.96
N ASP A 652 25.89 -20.04 -35.87
CA ASP A 652 26.80 -20.31 -36.97
C ASP A 652 26.69 -19.25 -38.08
N ALA A 653 27.60 -19.32 -39.05
CA ALA A 653 27.65 -18.37 -40.15
C ALA A 653 26.35 -18.34 -40.98
N ALA A 654 25.61 -19.46 -41.07
CA ALA A 654 24.34 -19.54 -41.78
C ALA A 654 23.22 -18.83 -41.02
N THR A 655 23.17 -18.98 -39.69
CA THR A 655 22.20 -18.33 -38.81
C THR A 655 22.43 -16.82 -38.74
N LEU A 656 23.70 -16.40 -38.81
CA LEU A 656 24.14 -15.00 -38.73
C LEU A 656 24.22 -14.27 -40.08
N ASP A 657 23.72 -14.89 -41.15
CA ASP A 657 23.83 -14.36 -42.52
C ASP A 657 22.94 -13.12 -42.77
N ASP A 658 21.74 -13.07 -42.19
CA ASP A 658 20.78 -11.96 -42.26
C ASP A 658 19.91 -11.91 -40.98
N VAL A 659 20.33 -11.09 -40.02
CA VAL A 659 19.69 -10.95 -38.70
C VAL A 659 18.71 -9.78 -38.71
N VAL A 660 17.45 -10.02 -38.31
CA VAL A 660 16.42 -8.99 -38.18
C VAL A 660 16.00 -8.86 -36.73
N ILE A 661 16.02 -7.64 -36.20
CA ILE A 661 15.70 -7.36 -34.81
C ILE A 661 14.57 -6.33 -34.75
N THR A 662 13.42 -6.70 -34.19
CA THR A 662 12.37 -5.72 -33.88
C THR A 662 12.59 -5.10 -32.51
N GLY A 663 12.15 -3.85 -32.33
CA GLY A 663 12.47 -3.11 -31.13
C GLY A 663 13.96 -2.73 -31.10
N GLY A 664 14.59 -2.60 -32.27
CA GLY A 664 16.05 -2.44 -32.41
C GLY A 664 16.62 -1.14 -31.82
N SER A 665 15.76 -0.20 -31.41
CA SER A 665 16.17 1.00 -30.65
C SER A 665 16.10 0.81 -29.14
N GLY A 666 15.55 -0.30 -28.66
CA GLY A 666 15.41 -0.63 -27.24
C GLY A 666 16.66 -1.29 -26.67
N ALA A 667 16.82 -1.25 -25.34
CA ALA A 667 17.99 -1.77 -24.65
C ALA A 667 18.28 -3.25 -24.98
N ILE A 668 17.26 -4.11 -24.94
CA ILE A 668 17.41 -5.56 -25.25
C ILE A 668 17.79 -5.76 -26.72
N GLY A 669 17.12 -5.05 -27.65
CA GLY A 669 17.41 -5.14 -29.08
C GLY A 669 18.85 -4.74 -29.43
N LEU A 670 19.37 -3.67 -28.81
CA LEU A 670 20.75 -3.23 -29.01
C LEU A 670 21.78 -4.22 -28.44
N GLN A 671 21.48 -4.89 -27.33
CA GLN A 671 22.37 -5.93 -26.78
C GLN A 671 22.42 -7.16 -27.69
N TYR A 672 21.28 -7.61 -28.22
CA TYR A 672 21.26 -8.67 -29.23
C TYR A 672 22.00 -8.28 -30.50
N ALA A 673 21.85 -7.03 -30.98
CA ALA A 673 22.56 -6.53 -32.15
C ALA A 673 24.08 -6.61 -31.94
N ARG A 674 24.57 -6.09 -30.82
CA ARG A 674 25.99 -6.15 -30.43
C ARG A 674 26.49 -7.59 -30.37
N HIS A 675 25.76 -8.47 -29.69
CA HIS A 675 26.12 -9.87 -29.53
C HIS A 675 26.22 -10.60 -30.88
N CYS A 676 25.26 -10.38 -31.79
CA CYS A 676 25.31 -10.97 -33.13
C CYS A 676 26.50 -10.46 -33.95
N LEU A 677 26.81 -9.15 -33.88
CA LEU A 677 27.95 -8.55 -34.57
C LEU A 677 29.28 -9.07 -34.03
N GLU A 678 29.44 -9.22 -32.72
CA GLU A 678 30.62 -9.81 -32.07
C GLU A 678 30.85 -11.27 -32.49
N ARG A 679 29.77 -11.99 -32.81
CA ARG A 679 29.81 -13.37 -33.33
C ARG A 679 29.95 -13.46 -34.85
N GLY A 680 30.09 -12.34 -35.55
CA GLY A 680 30.35 -12.30 -36.99
C GLY A 680 29.10 -12.24 -37.88
N ALA A 681 28.02 -11.61 -37.42
CA ALA A 681 26.86 -11.33 -38.26
C ALA A 681 27.26 -10.55 -39.51
N ARG A 682 26.81 -11.02 -40.68
CA ARG A 682 27.09 -10.36 -41.96
C ARG A 682 26.20 -9.14 -42.16
N THR A 683 24.92 -9.28 -41.83
CA THR A 683 23.92 -8.21 -41.95
C THR A 683 23.04 -8.19 -40.71
N VAL A 684 22.84 -7.00 -40.14
CA VAL A 684 21.93 -6.77 -39.00
C VAL A 684 20.96 -5.65 -39.34
N THR A 685 19.67 -5.96 -39.34
CA THR A 685 18.58 -5.00 -39.61
C THR A 685 17.80 -4.70 -38.34
N LEU A 686 17.84 -3.45 -37.89
CA LEU A 686 17.18 -2.95 -36.69
C LEU A 686 15.87 -2.24 -37.05
N LEU A 687 14.73 -2.88 -36.80
CA LEU A 687 13.41 -2.30 -37.03
C LEU A 687 12.90 -1.58 -35.78
N SER A 688 12.57 -0.30 -35.92
CA SER A 688 11.93 0.50 -34.87
C SER A 688 11.03 1.59 -35.45
N ARG A 689 9.85 1.78 -34.85
CA ARG A 689 8.93 2.86 -35.23
C ARG A 689 9.49 4.25 -34.98
N ASN A 690 10.39 4.39 -34.01
CA ASN A 690 11.01 5.67 -33.64
C ASN A 690 12.36 5.91 -34.35
N GLY A 691 12.82 4.95 -35.16
CA GLY A 691 14.20 4.91 -35.63
C GLY A 691 15.18 4.51 -34.53
N VAL A 692 16.43 4.25 -34.91
CA VAL A 692 17.54 3.98 -33.99
C VAL A 692 18.37 5.26 -33.83
N ASP A 693 18.87 5.51 -32.63
CA ASP A 693 19.74 6.66 -32.37
C ASP A 693 20.96 6.66 -33.33
N PRO A 694 21.23 7.77 -34.04
CA PRO A 694 22.33 7.81 -35.01
C PRO A 694 23.73 7.60 -34.41
N THR A 695 23.92 7.85 -33.12
CA THR A 695 25.21 7.60 -32.44
C THR A 695 25.34 6.13 -32.12
N ALA A 696 24.32 5.51 -31.52
CA ALA A 696 24.30 4.06 -31.27
C ALA A 696 24.45 3.26 -32.58
N LEU A 697 23.82 3.71 -33.67
CA LEU A 697 23.96 3.06 -34.98
C LEU A 697 25.38 3.15 -35.53
N ARG A 698 26.03 4.32 -35.43
CA ARG A 698 27.44 4.49 -35.84
C ARG A 698 28.38 3.65 -34.99
N GLU A 699 28.17 3.59 -33.69
CA GLU A 699 28.98 2.74 -32.80
C GLU A 699 28.91 1.26 -33.16
N LEU A 700 27.75 0.77 -33.58
CA LEU A 700 27.60 -0.61 -34.06
C LEU A 700 28.22 -0.80 -35.45
N ALA A 701 28.08 0.17 -36.37
CA ALA A 701 28.60 0.06 -37.73
C ALA A 701 30.13 0.22 -37.81
N ASP A 702 30.72 1.13 -37.03
CA ASP A 702 32.16 1.45 -37.11
C ASP A 702 33.04 0.38 -36.44
N ARG A 703 32.46 -0.42 -35.53
CA ARG A 703 33.19 -1.39 -34.70
C ARG A 703 33.31 -2.77 -35.32
N PHE A 704 32.45 -3.12 -36.27
CA PHE A 704 32.36 -4.47 -36.83
C PHE A 704 32.33 -4.44 -38.36
N ASP A 705 32.96 -5.42 -39.00
CA ASP A 705 32.97 -5.58 -40.47
C ASP A 705 31.66 -6.24 -40.95
N ALA A 706 30.55 -5.52 -40.78
CA ALA A 706 29.19 -6.01 -41.02
C ALA A 706 28.28 -4.91 -41.56
N GLU A 707 27.25 -5.30 -42.32
CA GLU A 707 26.26 -4.36 -42.83
C GLU A 707 25.14 -4.12 -41.80
N VAL A 708 25.17 -2.98 -41.11
CA VAL A 708 24.13 -2.59 -40.15
C VAL A 708 23.13 -1.63 -40.80
N ARG A 709 21.86 -2.04 -40.85
CA ARG A 709 20.74 -1.28 -41.42
C ARG A 709 19.72 -0.96 -40.32
N ALA A 710 19.15 0.23 -40.32
CA ALA A 710 18.14 0.62 -39.32
C ALA A 710 16.97 1.41 -39.93
N PRO A 711 16.16 0.79 -40.83
CA PRO A 711 15.03 1.49 -41.41
C PRO A 711 13.97 1.77 -40.33
N GLN A 712 13.46 3.01 -40.31
CA GLN A 712 12.31 3.35 -39.48
C GLN A 712 11.08 2.59 -39.99
N CYS A 713 10.49 1.75 -39.15
CA CYS A 713 9.39 0.88 -39.53
C CYS A 713 8.51 0.58 -38.31
N ASP A 714 7.22 0.89 -38.42
CA ASP A 714 6.23 0.40 -37.47
C ASP A 714 5.73 -0.98 -37.93
N ILE A 715 6.14 -2.01 -37.20
CA ILE A 715 5.77 -3.41 -37.49
C ILE A 715 4.28 -3.71 -37.28
N THR A 716 3.50 -2.75 -36.79
CA THR A 716 2.03 -2.87 -36.64
C THR A 716 1.25 -2.30 -37.84
N ASP A 717 1.95 -1.62 -38.76
CA ASP A 717 1.45 -1.12 -40.03
C ASP A 717 1.91 -2.03 -41.18
N ARG A 718 0.95 -2.74 -41.78
CA ARG A 718 1.22 -3.73 -42.83
C ARG A 718 1.81 -3.09 -44.08
N ALA A 719 1.38 -1.88 -44.44
CA ALA A 719 1.85 -1.20 -45.65
C ALA A 719 3.27 -0.68 -45.46
N ALA A 720 3.55 -0.06 -44.30
CA ALA A 720 4.89 0.38 -43.95
C ALA A 720 5.87 -0.80 -43.89
N LEU A 721 5.45 -1.91 -43.27
CA LEU A 721 6.27 -3.11 -43.19
C LEU A 721 6.55 -3.74 -44.56
N ALA A 722 5.53 -3.87 -45.41
CA ALA A 722 5.69 -4.42 -46.76
C ALA A 722 6.61 -3.55 -47.64
N ALA A 723 6.52 -2.22 -47.51
CA ALA A 723 7.37 -1.29 -48.24
C ALA A 723 8.86 -1.45 -47.84
N VAL A 724 9.14 -1.60 -46.54
CA VAL A 724 10.51 -1.84 -46.07
C VAL A 724 10.99 -3.24 -46.48
N ALA A 725 10.15 -4.26 -46.29
CA ALA A 725 10.47 -5.66 -46.58
C ALA A 725 10.83 -5.92 -48.05
N ALA A 726 10.28 -5.14 -49.00
CA ALA A 726 10.61 -5.24 -50.43
C ALA A 726 12.11 -5.05 -50.75
N GLY A 727 12.87 -4.41 -49.85
CA GLY A 727 14.33 -4.24 -49.97
C GLY A 727 15.17 -5.43 -49.49
N TYR A 728 14.57 -6.49 -48.93
CA TYR A 728 15.27 -7.57 -48.20
C TYR A 728 14.96 -8.97 -48.76
N GLY A 729 15.28 -9.18 -50.05
CA GLY A 729 14.90 -10.39 -50.79
C GLY A 729 15.61 -11.70 -50.40
N SER A 730 16.72 -11.64 -49.64
CA SER A 730 17.47 -12.82 -49.16
C SER A 730 16.76 -13.61 -48.05
N GLY A 731 15.79 -12.97 -47.39
CA GLY A 731 15.09 -13.48 -46.23
C GLY A 731 15.94 -13.58 -44.97
N ALA A 732 15.33 -13.28 -43.81
CA ALA A 732 16.01 -13.37 -42.52
C ALA A 732 16.38 -14.83 -42.21
N SER A 733 17.62 -15.05 -41.76
CA SER A 733 18.08 -16.32 -41.17
C SER A 733 17.84 -16.37 -39.66
N LEU A 734 17.82 -15.21 -39.00
CA LEU A 734 17.51 -15.07 -37.58
C LEU A 734 16.61 -13.86 -37.35
N LEU A 735 15.48 -14.08 -36.68
CA LEU A 735 14.55 -13.04 -36.27
C LEU A 735 14.52 -12.95 -34.73
N ILE A 736 14.89 -11.81 -34.18
CA ILE A 736 14.87 -11.54 -32.75
C ILE A 736 13.80 -10.49 -32.47
N HIS A 737 12.71 -10.90 -31.84
CA HIS A 737 11.58 -10.03 -31.58
C HIS A 737 11.63 -9.49 -30.16
N THR A 738 12.06 -8.23 -30.03
CA THR A 738 12.18 -7.53 -28.73
C THR A 738 11.16 -6.39 -28.57
N ALA A 739 10.35 -6.13 -29.59
CA ALA A 739 9.38 -5.05 -29.56
C ALA A 739 8.30 -5.27 -28.49
N GLY A 740 8.13 -4.29 -27.61
CA GLY A 740 7.10 -4.33 -26.58
C GLY A 740 7.17 -3.11 -25.68
N ILE A 741 6.12 -2.93 -24.89
CA ILE A 741 6.05 -1.94 -23.81
C ILE A 741 5.53 -2.65 -22.55
N ALA A 742 5.91 -2.15 -21.38
CA ALA A 742 5.22 -2.47 -20.14
C ALA A 742 4.55 -1.18 -19.65
N ARG A 743 3.31 -1.30 -19.16
CA ARG A 743 2.58 -0.20 -18.53
C ARG A 743 1.89 -0.75 -17.30
N ALA A 744 2.28 -0.26 -16.13
CA ALA A 744 1.61 -0.60 -14.88
C ALA A 744 0.27 0.13 -14.78
N ARG A 745 -0.80 -0.63 -14.50
CA ARG A 745 -2.15 -0.15 -14.17
C ARG A 745 -2.81 -1.13 -13.21
N SER A 746 -3.56 -0.62 -12.25
CA SER A 746 -4.42 -1.48 -11.41
C SER A 746 -5.55 -2.07 -12.22
N ARG A 747 -6.17 -3.14 -11.70
CA ARG A 747 -7.37 -3.71 -12.31
C ARG A 747 -8.47 -2.67 -12.49
N ALA A 748 -8.71 -1.80 -11.50
CA ALA A 748 -9.81 -0.82 -11.54
C ALA A 748 -9.71 0.17 -12.71
N GLU A 749 -8.48 0.49 -13.16
CA GLU A 749 -8.24 1.43 -14.25
C GLU A 749 -8.02 0.75 -15.61
N LEU A 750 -7.86 -0.57 -15.62
CA LEU A 750 -7.49 -1.31 -16.82
C LEU A 750 -8.67 -1.50 -17.77
N THR A 751 -8.49 -1.05 -19.02
CA THR A 751 -9.46 -1.24 -20.11
C THR A 751 -8.97 -2.24 -21.15
N GLY A 752 -9.89 -2.78 -21.98
CA GLY A 752 -9.52 -3.60 -23.13
C GLY A 752 -8.59 -2.88 -24.11
N SER A 753 -8.75 -1.56 -24.26
CA SER A 753 -7.90 -0.74 -25.14
C SER A 753 -6.45 -0.65 -24.65
N ASP A 754 -6.24 -0.64 -23.33
CA ASP A 754 -4.90 -0.70 -22.72
C ASP A 754 -4.23 -2.04 -23.02
N VAL A 755 -4.97 -3.15 -22.89
CA VAL A 755 -4.45 -4.50 -23.22
C VAL A 755 -4.06 -4.57 -24.69
N ALA A 756 -4.89 -4.04 -25.59
CA ALA A 756 -4.59 -4.00 -27.01
C ALA A 756 -3.35 -3.16 -27.33
N ALA A 757 -3.18 -2.02 -26.67
CA ALA A 757 -2.02 -1.15 -26.83
C ALA A 757 -0.70 -1.85 -26.42
N VAL A 758 -0.72 -2.63 -25.33
CA VAL A 758 0.44 -3.41 -24.88
C VAL A 758 0.72 -4.60 -25.81
N CYS A 759 -0.33 -5.26 -26.32
CA CYS A 759 -0.21 -6.37 -27.28
C CYS A 759 0.19 -5.93 -28.70
N ALA A 760 -0.01 -4.65 -29.06
CA ALA A 760 0.12 -4.17 -30.44
C ALA A 760 1.46 -4.52 -31.08
N ALA A 761 2.58 -4.03 -30.53
CA ALA A 761 3.90 -4.30 -31.09
C ALA A 761 4.39 -5.71 -30.77
N LYS A 762 4.08 -6.22 -29.56
CA LYS A 762 4.62 -7.48 -29.05
C LYS A 762 3.98 -8.71 -29.71
N VAL A 763 2.67 -8.72 -29.88
CA VAL A 763 1.93 -9.89 -30.39
C VAL A 763 1.52 -9.66 -31.84
N ARG A 764 0.69 -8.64 -32.10
CA ARG A 764 0.24 -8.32 -33.47
C ARG A 764 1.41 -7.96 -34.39
N GLY A 765 2.42 -7.26 -33.88
CA GLY A 765 3.62 -6.93 -34.62
C GLY A 765 4.42 -8.16 -35.05
N LEU A 766 4.57 -9.17 -34.19
CA LEU A 766 5.24 -10.42 -34.58
C LEU A 766 4.43 -11.21 -35.60
N ALA A 767 3.11 -11.35 -35.38
CA ALA A 767 2.23 -12.06 -36.31
C ALA A 767 2.28 -11.42 -37.72
N MET A 768 2.21 -10.10 -37.79
CA MET A 768 2.31 -9.37 -39.04
C MET A 768 3.71 -9.50 -39.68
N LEU A 769 4.76 -9.50 -38.88
CA LEU A 769 6.13 -9.67 -39.35
C LEU A 769 6.36 -11.04 -39.97
N THR A 770 5.87 -12.11 -39.36
CA THR A 770 6.01 -13.47 -39.89
C THR A 770 5.23 -13.70 -41.20
N ASP A 771 4.21 -12.88 -41.46
CA ASP A 771 3.41 -12.92 -42.69
C ASP A 771 4.02 -12.09 -43.83
N VAL A 772 4.63 -10.96 -43.50
CA VAL A 772 5.04 -9.94 -44.49
C VAL A 772 6.53 -9.95 -44.76
N TRP A 773 7.35 -10.18 -43.73
CA TRP A 773 8.80 -10.15 -43.88
C TRP A 773 9.29 -11.45 -44.54
N PRO A 774 10.18 -11.39 -45.55
CA PRO A 774 10.79 -12.58 -46.12
C PRO A 774 11.57 -13.37 -45.06
N LEU A 775 11.15 -14.60 -44.77
CA LEU A 775 11.84 -15.50 -43.82
C LEU A 775 12.37 -16.71 -44.57
N ARG A 776 13.62 -17.10 -44.29
CA ARG A 776 14.16 -18.36 -44.82
C ARG A 776 13.41 -19.58 -44.26
N PRO A 777 13.42 -20.73 -44.96
CA PRO A 777 12.82 -21.95 -44.44
C PRO A 777 13.42 -22.40 -43.10
N ASP A 778 14.71 -22.16 -42.89
CA ASP A 778 15.49 -22.45 -41.68
C ASP A 778 15.58 -21.26 -40.71
N CYS A 779 14.79 -20.20 -40.92
CA CYS A 779 14.79 -19.01 -40.07
C CYS A 779 14.44 -19.38 -38.62
N ARG A 780 15.34 -19.03 -37.71
CA ARG A 780 15.11 -19.13 -36.27
C ARG A 780 14.45 -17.85 -35.75
N ILE A 781 13.40 -17.98 -34.95
CA ILE A 781 12.65 -16.88 -34.35
C ILE A 781 12.80 -16.95 -32.82
N LEU A 782 13.34 -15.88 -32.23
CA LEU A 782 13.46 -15.69 -30.79
C LEU A 782 12.49 -14.60 -30.35
N ALA A 783 11.37 -14.98 -29.74
CA ALA A 783 10.34 -14.06 -29.27
C ALA A 783 10.56 -13.72 -27.78
N CYS A 784 10.87 -12.48 -27.46
CA CYS A 784 11.11 -12.07 -26.06
C CYS A 784 9.78 -11.89 -25.32
N SER A 785 9.45 -12.89 -24.50
CA SER A 785 8.35 -12.95 -23.54
C SER A 785 8.86 -12.59 -22.12
N SER A 786 8.06 -12.84 -21.09
CA SER A 786 8.41 -12.56 -19.69
C SER A 786 7.80 -13.58 -18.74
N VAL A 787 8.50 -13.85 -17.63
CA VAL A 787 7.98 -14.66 -16.52
C VAL A 787 6.67 -14.12 -15.93
N PHE A 788 6.36 -12.82 -16.11
CA PHE A 788 5.07 -12.25 -15.70
C PHE A 788 3.87 -12.84 -16.48
N GLY A 789 4.07 -13.33 -17.71
CA GLY A 789 3.02 -14.06 -18.42
C GLY A 789 2.64 -15.39 -17.74
N VAL A 790 3.55 -15.91 -16.90
CA VAL A 790 3.44 -17.22 -16.27
C VAL A 790 2.93 -17.13 -14.84
N TRP A 791 3.53 -16.30 -13.97
CA TRP A 791 3.09 -16.18 -12.56
C TRP A 791 2.54 -14.80 -12.19
N GLY A 792 2.47 -13.86 -13.13
CA GLY A 792 1.91 -12.53 -12.92
C GLY A 792 2.87 -11.52 -12.29
N GLY A 793 2.39 -10.29 -12.17
CA GLY A 793 3.10 -9.22 -11.46
C GLY A 793 2.14 -8.11 -11.04
N TYR A 794 2.40 -7.50 -9.87
CA TYR A 794 1.56 -6.44 -9.30
C TYR A 794 1.33 -5.31 -10.31
N THR A 795 0.07 -4.96 -10.59
CA THR A 795 -0.34 -3.93 -11.59
C THR A 795 0.13 -4.17 -13.03
N HIS A 796 0.58 -5.39 -13.37
CA HIS A 796 1.11 -5.73 -14.70
C HIS A 796 0.18 -6.63 -15.51
N ALA A 797 -1.14 -6.59 -15.28
CA ALA A 797 -2.10 -7.46 -15.95
C ALA A 797 -2.00 -7.40 -17.48
N ALA A 798 -2.07 -6.23 -18.11
CA ALA A 798 -1.93 -6.11 -19.57
C ALA A 798 -0.58 -6.63 -20.10
N TYR A 799 0.50 -6.45 -19.34
CA TYR A 799 1.81 -6.97 -19.71
C TYR A 799 1.85 -8.49 -19.61
N ALA A 800 1.32 -9.08 -18.54
CA ALA A 800 1.16 -10.53 -18.41
C ALA A 800 0.31 -11.12 -19.56
N ALA A 801 -0.81 -10.46 -19.90
CA ALA A 801 -1.65 -10.82 -21.04
C ALA A 801 -0.85 -10.89 -22.34
N SER A 802 -0.10 -9.83 -22.64
CA SER A 802 0.68 -9.72 -23.88
C SER A 802 1.77 -10.78 -24.00
N ASN A 803 2.44 -11.11 -22.89
CA ASN A 803 3.47 -12.14 -22.88
C ASN A 803 2.85 -13.53 -22.99
N ARG A 804 1.71 -13.79 -22.32
CA ARG A 804 1.05 -15.08 -22.46
C ARG A 804 0.49 -15.31 -23.86
N MET A 805 -0.06 -14.27 -24.51
CA MET A 805 -0.45 -14.36 -25.93
C MET A 805 0.74 -14.55 -26.87
N LEU A 806 1.90 -13.97 -26.56
CA LEU A 806 3.12 -14.17 -27.33
C LEU A 806 3.60 -15.63 -27.26
N ASP A 807 3.50 -16.26 -26.08
CA ASP A 807 3.80 -17.69 -25.91
C ASP A 807 2.89 -18.55 -26.79
N VAL A 808 1.58 -18.23 -26.82
CA VAL A 808 0.62 -18.92 -27.70
C VAL A 808 0.97 -18.72 -29.18
N LEU A 809 1.31 -17.51 -29.60
CA LEU A 809 1.76 -17.24 -30.98
C LEU A 809 3.02 -18.04 -31.34
N ALA A 810 3.99 -18.14 -30.43
CA ALA A 810 5.19 -18.93 -30.66
C ALA A 810 4.86 -20.42 -30.85
N ALA A 811 3.93 -20.96 -30.04
CA ALA A 811 3.44 -22.32 -30.20
C ALA A 811 2.71 -22.54 -31.54
N GLN A 812 1.88 -21.59 -31.97
CA GLN A 812 1.19 -21.63 -33.27
C GLN A 812 2.17 -21.59 -34.45
N LEU A 813 3.22 -20.78 -34.36
CA LEU A 813 4.29 -20.73 -35.36
C LEU A 813 5.04 -22.08 -35.42
N ARG A 814 5.33 -22.70 -34.27
CA ARG A 814 5.90 -24.06 -34.23
C ARG A 814 4.99 -25.11 -34.86
N ALA A 815 3.70 -25.06 -34.57
CA ALA A 815 2.71 -25.99 -35.12
C ALA A 815 2.59 -25.89 -36.66
N THR A 816 2.91 -24.72 -37.23
CA THR A 816 2.95 -24.49 -38.69
C THR A 816 4.32 -24.73 -39.32
N GLY A 817 5.28 -25.27 -38.55
CA GLY A 817 6.60 -25.68 -39.03
C GLY A 817 7.70 -24.61 -38.95
N ARG A 818 7.47 -23.48 -38.26
CA ARG A 818 8.50 -22.46 -38.02
C ARG A 818 9.31 -22.78 -36.76
N ASP A 819 10.60 -22.48 -36.79
CA ASP A 819 11.48 -22.61 -35.61
C ASP A 819 11.33 -21.37 -34.71
N CYS A 820 10.28 -21.35 -33.87
CA CYS A 820 10.00 -20.23 -32.98
C CYS A 820 10.11 -20.63 -31.50
N THR A 821 10.83 -19.84 -30.71
CA THR A 821 10.96 -20.02 -29.25
C THR A 821 10.53 -18.73 -28.55
N ALA A 822 9.58 -18.83 -27.63
CA ALA A 822 9.27 -17.74 -26.70
C ALA A 822 10.21 -17.84 -25.50
N ILE A 823 11.01 -16.80 -25.28
CA ILE A 823 11.95 -16.75 -24.17
C ILE A 823 11.33 -15.91 -23.07
N ARG A 824 11.01 -16.54 -21.94
CA ARG A 824 10.33 -15.90 -20.81
C ARG A 824 11.37 -15.33 -19.86
N TRP A 825 11.69 -14.05 -20.08
CA TRP A 825 12.72 -13.37 -19.31
C TRP A 825 12.30 -13.01 -17.89
N GLY A 826 13.22 -13.23 -16.95
CA GLY A 826 13.29 -12.52 -15.69
C GLY A 826 13.77 -11.07 -15.87
N LEU A 827 14.24 -10.46 -14.77
CA LEU A 827 14.70 -9.08 -14.76
C LEU A 827 16.04 -8.92 -15.49
N TRP A 828 16.18 -7.90 -16.36
CA TRP A 828 17.43 -7.58 -17.06
C TRP A 828 18.10 -6.34 -16.46
N GLN A 829 19.43 -6.35 -16.35
CA GLN A 829 20.19 -5.15 -15.98
C GLN A 829 20.07 -4.06 -17.04
N GLY A 830 19.72 -2.84 -16.62
CA GLY A 830 19.67 -1.67 -17.51
C GLY A 830 18.57 -1.70 -18.58
N ALA A 831 17.61 -2.62 -18.52
CA ALA A 831 16.50 -2.67 -19.46
C ALA A 831 15.45 -1.59 -19.14
N GLY A 832 15.47 -0.48 -19.88
CA GLY A 832 14.51 0.63 -19.78
C GLY A 832 13.06 0.32 -20.24
N VAL A 833 12.63 -0.95 -20.16
CA VAL A 833 11.24 -1.38 -20.44
C VAL A 833 10.34 -1.13 -19.22
N VAL A 834 10.95 -0.97 -18.03
CA VAL A 834 10.32 -0.85 -16.71
C VAL A 834 10.92 0.38 -16.02
N VAL A 835 10.10 1.26 -15.45
CA VAL A 835 10.52 2.54 -14.86
C VAL A 835 11.28 2.28 -13.55
N GLY A 836 12.26 3.12 -13.16
CA GLY A 836 13.17 2.85 -12.04
C GLY A 836 12.55 2.46 -10.69
N ASN A 837 11.33 2.91 -10.36
CA ASN A 837 10.62 2.52 -9.14
C ASN A 837 10.08 1.07 -9.19
N GLU A 838 9.83 0.53 -10.39
CA GLU A 838 9.30 -0.83 -10.62
C GLU A 838 10.40 -1.90 -10.55
N ILE A 839 11.66 -1.55 -10.88
CA ILE A 839 12.83 -2.44 -10.71
C ILE A 839 13.02 -2.78 -9.23
N THR A 840 12.97 -1.77 -8.35
CA THR A 840 13.12 -1.96 -6.90
C THR A 840 11.99 -2.84 -6.31
N ARG A 841 10.79 -2.79 -6.88
CA ARG A 841 9.65 -3.63 -6.45
C ARG A 841 9.77 -5.06 -6.96
N THR A 842 10.24 -5.25 -8.18
CA THR A 842 10.50 -6.58 -8.77
C THR A 842 11.67 -7.28 -8.07
N GLU A 843 12.71 -6.55 -7.67
CA GLU A 843 13.81 -7.10 -6.86
C GLU A 843 13.34 -7.55 -5.46
N ARG A 844 12.30 -6.90 -4.91
CA ARG A 844 11.69 -7.31 -3.62
C ARG A 844 10.90 -8.60 -3.70
N SER A 845 10.53 -9.08 -4.90
CA SER A 845 9.93 -10.41 -5.09
C SER A 845 10.97 -11.53 -5.10
N GLY A 846 12.28 -11.20 -4.99
CA GLY A 846 13.37 -12.17 -5.05
C GLY A 846 13.99 -12.33 -6.44
N LEU A 847 13.47 -11.69 -7.50
CA LEU A 847 14.12 -11.70 -8.82
C LEU A 847 15.41 -10.86 -8.81
N VAL A 848 16.46 -11.38 -9.41
CA VAL A 848 17.76 -10.72 -9.53
C VAL A 848 17.97 -10.28 -10.99
N ALA A 849 18.51 -9.07 -11.18
CA ALA A 849 18.76 -8.54 -12.51
C ALA A 849 19.91 -9.31 -13.19
N MET A 850 19.59 -9.99 -14.29
CA MET A 850 20.52 -10.80 -15.07
C MET A 850 21.48 -9.92 -15.88
N GLU A 851 22.71 -10.41 -16.02
CA GLU A 851 23.70 -9.85 -16.93
C GLU A 851 23.28 -10.16 -18.40
N PRO A 852 23.24 -9.14 -19.29
CA PRO A 852 22.77 -9.30 -20.67
C PRO A 852 23.46 -10.38 -21.50
N GLU A 853 24.79 -10.51 -21.45
CA GLU A 853 25.54 -11.48 -22.25
C GLU A 853 25.19 -12.92 -21.86
N GLN A 854 25.17 -13.22 -20.56
CA GLN A 854 24.76 -14.52 -20.03
C GLN A 854 23.31 -14.85 -20.36
N ALA A 855 22.41 -13.86 -20.27
CA ALA A 855 21.01 -14.04 -20.61
C ALA A 855 20.87 -14.40 -22.09
N ILE A 856 21.53 -13.67 -22.99
CA ILE A 856 21.54 -13.95 -24.43
C ILE A 856 22.08 -15.34 -24.71
N GLU A 857 23.23 -15.71 -24.15
CA GLU A 857 23.81 -17.05 -24.35
C GLU A 857 22.83 -18.16 -23.94
N ALA A 858 22.18 -18.02 -22.78
CA ALA A 858 21.21 -18.99 -22.30
C ALA A 858 19.99 -19.13 -23.23
N SER A 859 19.56 -18.08 -23.94
CA SER A 859 18.43 -18.17 -24.87
C SER A 859 18.76 -18.83 -26.21
N LEU A 860 20.05 -18.96 -26.53
CA LEU A 860 20.50 -19.58 -27.77
C LEU A 860 20.43 -21.12 -27.71
N TYR A 861 20.27 -21.71 -26.54
CA TYR A 861 20.11 -23.15 -26.37
C TYR A 861 18.72 -23.64 -26.82
N ARG A 862 18.64 -24.94 -27.12
CA ARG A 862 17.37 -25.62 -27.34
C ARG A 862 16.94 -26.35 -26.07
N TYR A 863 15.70 -26.09 -25.64
CA TYR A 863 15.05 -26.72 -24.50
C TYR A 863 13.86 -27.56 -24.96
N GLU A 864 13.31 -28.40 -24.07
CA GLU A 864 12.13 -29.23 -24.35
C GLU A 864 10.82 -28.43 -24.50
N GLY A 865 10.85 -27.14 -24.15
CA GLY A 865 9.76 -26.18 -24.29
C GLY A 865 10.29 -24.75 -24.31
N ASP A 866 9.38 -23.78 -24.19
CA ASP A 866 9.74 -22.36 -24.09
C ASP A 866 10.44 -22.07 -22.75
N PRO A 867 11.70 -21.60 -22.77
CA PRO A 867 12.49 -21.46 -21.54
C PRO A 867 12.08 -20.24 -20.72
N LEU A 868 12.00 -20.43 -19.41
CA LEU A 868 12.07 -19.38 -18.41
C LEU A 868 13.53 -19.19 -18.04
N ILE A 869 14.08 -18.01 -18.31
CA ILE A 869 15.48 -17.67 -18.01
C ILE A 869 15.46 -16.50 -17.05
N PHE A 870 15.88 -16.75 -15.81
CA PHE A 870 15.85 -15.76 -14.74
C PHE A 870 16.95 -16.04 -13.72
N ASP A 871 17.29 -15.02 -12.94
CA ASP A 871 18.08 -15.17 -11.72
C ASP A 871 17.19 -14.79 -10.52
N ALA A 872 17.37 -15.48 -9.40
CA ALA A 872 16.53 -15.30 -8.22
C ALA A 872 17.20 -15.73 -6.92
N ASP A 873 16.88 -14.99 -5.86
CA ASP A 873 16.97 -15.44 -4.48
C ASP A 873 15.73 -16.32 -4.19
N PHE A 874 15.91 -17.64 -4.24
CA PHE A 874 14.81 -18.61 -4.11
C PHE A 874 14.14 -18.59 -2.74
N GLU A 875 14.85 -18.25 -1.67
CA GLU A 875 14.26 -18.10 -0.34
C GLU A 875 13.29 -16.92 -0.33
N ARG A 876 13.71 -15.76 -0.87
CA ARG A 876 12.83 -14.59 -1.01
C ARG A 876 11.69 -14.83 -1.97
N LEU A 877 11.94 -15.54 -3.07
CA LEU A 877 10.91 -15.88 -4.04
C LEU A 877 9.87 -16.82 -3.42
N GLN A 878 10.28 -17.80 -2.61
CA GLN A 878 9.38 -18.67 -1.86
C GLN A 878 8.54 -17.87 -0.86
N VAL A 879 9.15 -17.04 -0.02
CA VAL A 879 8.43 -16.16 0.92
C VAL A 879 7.44 -15.26 0.19
N PHE A 880 7.82 -14.76 -0.99
CA PHE A 880 6.95 -13.95 -1.83
C PHE A 880 5.72 -14.75 -2.27
N PHE A 881 5.86 -15.95 -2.85
CA PHE A 881 4.72 -16.78 -3.24
C PHE A 881 3.82 -17.16 -2.05
N GLU A 882 4.42 -17.59 -0.94
CA GLU A 882 3.68 -17.97 0.28
C GLU A 882 2.91 -16.80 0.88
N SER A 883 3.49 -15.59 0.85
CA SER A 883 2.80 -14.36 1.31
C SER A 883 1.55 -14.02 0.49
N GLN A 884 1.43 -14.55 -0.73
CA GLN A 884 0.28 -14.36 -1.61
C GLN A 884 -0.70 -15.55 -1.55
N GLY A 885 -0.51 -16.50 -0.62
CA GLY A 885 -1.33 -17.70 -0.52
C GLY A 885 -1.16 -18.68 -1.68
N MET A 886 -0.03 -18.60 -2.40
CA MET A 886 0.29 -19.48 -3.52
C MET A 886 1.44 -20.43 -3.14
N PRO A 887 1.35 -21.73 -3.47
CA PRO A 887 2.48 -22.64 -3.26
C PRO A 887 3.63 -22.29 -4.22
N MET A 888 4.88 -22.43 -3.74
CA MET A 888 6.07 -22.22 -4.55
C MET A 888 6.08 -23.21 -5.73
N PRO A 889 6.01 -22.74 -7.00
CA PRO A 889 5.84 -23.63 -8.14
C PRO A 889 7.15 -24.30 -8.60
N PHE A 890 8.27 -23.96 -7.97
CA PHE A 890 9.57 -24.59 -8.20
C PHE A 890 9.80 -25.72 -7.20
N THR A 891 10.11 -26.91 -7.69
CA THR A 891 10.59 -28.00 -6.84
C THR A 891 12.04 -27.73 -6.44
N VAL A 892 12.26 -27.16 -5.26
CA VAL A 892 13.58 -27.14 -4.63
C VAL A 892 13.77 -28.51 -3.99
N SER A 893 14.54 -29.41 -4.59
CA SER A 893 15.01 -30.61 -3.86
C SER A 893 16.01 -30.15 -2.80
N PRO A 894 15.74 -30.35 -1.50
CA PRO A 894 16.78 -30.23 -0.49
C PRO A 894 17.77 -31.37 -0.75
N ALA A 895 19.06 -31.04 -0.85
CA ALA A 895 20.09 -32.06 -0.77
C ALA A 895 20.13 -32.56 0.68
N GLY A 896 19.42 -33.65 0.95
CA GLY A 896 19.54 -34.46 2.17
C GLY A 896 18.82 -33.89 3.38
N GLU A 897 17.64 -34.43 3.67
CA GLU A 897 17.22 -34.86 5.01
C GLU A 897 15.95 -35.71 4.88
N ASP A 898 15.99 -36.89 5.49
CA ASP A 898 14.94 -37.90 5.47
C ASP A 898 13.65 -37.42 6.16
N ASP A 899 12.55 -37.92 5.62
CA ASP A 899 11.28 -38.31 6.24
C ASP A 899 11.03 -37.86 7.69
N ASP A 900 10.14 -36.87 7.87
CA ASP A 900 9.20 -36.78 9.01
C ASP A 900 8.19 -35.66 8.74
N ARG A 901 7.10 -35.99 8.03
CA ARG A 901 5.88 -35.17 8.02
C ARG A 901 4.81 -35.87 8.85
N GLU A 902 4.83 -35.62 10.16
CA GLU A 902 3.70 -35.93 11.04
C GLU A 902 2.45 -35.18 10.57
N ALA A 903 1.34 -35.93 10.45
CA ALA A 903 0.03 -35.41 10.09
C ALA A 903 -0.42 -34.35 11.10
N ALA A 904 -0.59 -33.10 10.64
CA ALA A 904 -1.11 -32.02 11.46
C ALA A 904 -2.57 -32.29 11.85
N ALA A 905 -2.79 -32.65 13.11
CA ALA A 905 -4.12 -32.64 13.71
C ALA A 905 -4.65 -31.20 13.78
N GLU A 906 -5.93 -30.99 13.47
CA GLU A 906 -6.61 -29.70 13.63
C GLU A 906 -6.41 -29.18 15.06
N LYS A 907 -5.68 -28.08 15.21
CA LYS A 907 -5.48 -27.43 16.50
C LYS A 907 -6.80 -26.79 16.94
N PRO A 908 -7.28 -27.04 18.17
CA PRO A 908 -8.46 -26.35 18.72
C PRO A 908 -8.35 -24.83 18.57
N LEU A 909 -9.46 -24.14 18.27
CA LEU A 909 -9.50 -22.67 18.12
C LEU A 909 -8.84 -21.92 19.29
N ALA A 910 -8.97 -22.45 20.51
CA ALA A 910 -8.36 -21.87 21.69
C ALA A 910 -6.81 -21.89 21.63
N ASP A 911 -6.23 -22.88 20.97
CA ASP A 911 -4.78 -23.03 20.81
C ASP A 911 -4.27 -22.15 19.66
N ILE A 912 -5.08 -21.96 18.61
CA ILE A 912 -4.82 -21.00 17.54
C ILE A 912 -4.83 -19.56 18.11
N VAL A 913 -5.89 -19.19 18.84
CA VAL A 913 -6.01 -17.86 19.45
C VAL A 913 -4.87 -17.61 20.44
N ARG A 914 -4.49 -18.62 21.24
CA ARG A 914 -3.34 -18.51 22.15
C ARG A 914 -2.01 -18.38 21.40
N ALA A 915 -1.82 -19.13 20.32
CA ALA A 915 -0.59 -19.05 19.52
C ALA A 915 -0.46 -17.69 18.83
N GLU A 916 -1.53 -17.18 18.22
CA GLU A 916 -1.52 -15.85 17.59
C GLU A 916 -1.37 -14.74 18.63
N LEU A 917 -2.00 -14.86 19.79
CA LEU A 917 -1.84 -13.92 20.90
C LEU A 917 -0.40 -13.93 21.45
N ALA A 918 0.20 -15.12 21.63
CA ALA A 918 1.60 -15.25 22.03
C ALA A 918 2.54 -14.65 20.98
N ALA A 919 2.27 -14.89 19.69
CA ALA A 919 3.03 -14.32 18.57
C ALA A 919 2.92 -12.79 18.52
N THR A 920 1.73 -12.23 18.72
CA THR A 920 1.52 -10.77 18.78
C THR A 920 2.20 -10.16 20.00
N LEU A 921 2.13 -10.80 21.16
CA LEU A 921 2.77 -10.33 22.39
C LEU A 921 4.27 -10.66 22.47
N HIS A 922 4.82 -11.33 21.45
CA HIS A 922 6.22 -11.78 21.39
C HIS A 922 6.62 -12.65 22.59
N LEU A 923 5.67 -13.38 23.15
CA LEU A 923 5.89 -14.33 24.23
C LEU A 923 6.41 -15.63 23.62
N GLY A 924 7.60 -16.08 24.00
CA GLY A 924 8.12 -17.38 23.57
C GLY A 924 7.20 -18.52 24.03
N ASP A 925 7.26 -19.68 23.36
CA ASP A 925 6.37 -20.85 23.50
C ASP A 925 6.21 -21.44 24.93
N SER A 926 6.88 -20.87 25.94
CA SER A 926 6.95 -21.38 27.32
C SER A 926 6.10 -20.62 28.35
N LEU A 927 5.32 -19.59 27.96
CA LEU A 927 4.48 -18.81 28.89
C LEU A 927 2.99 -19.18 28.78
N SER A 928 2.43 -19.68 29.89
CA SER A 928 1.00 -19.98 30.04
C SER A 928 0.19 -18.68 30.14
N ILE A 929 -0.55 -18.34 29.09
CA ILE A 929 -1.49 -17.20 29.08
C ILE A 929 -2.75 -17.57 29.87
N ASP A 930 -3.04 -16.84 30.95
CA ASP A 930 -4.27 -17.00 31.72
C ASP A 930 -5.49 -16.54 30.89
N PRO A 931 -6.43 -17.45 30.56
CA PRO A 931 -7.55 -17.12 29.68
C PRO A 931 -8.62 -16.22 30.32
N GLY A 932 -8.56 -16.00 31.64
CA GLY A 932 -9.46 -15.11 32.38
C GLY A 932 -8.99 -13.64 32.45
N THR A 933 -7.77 -13.34 32.01
CA THR A 933 -7.21 -11.99 32.07
C THR A 933 -7.66 -11.16 30.85
N PRO A 934 -8.09 -9.89 31.05
CA PRO A 934 -8.38 -8.96 29.96
C PRO A 934 -7.18 -8.79 29.02
N LEU A 935 -7.42 -8.70 27.70
CA LEU A 935 -6.34 -8.55 26.70
C LEU A 935 -5.47 -7.32 26.95
N ILE A 936 -6.06 -6.22 27.44
CA ILE A 936 -5.35 -5.00 27.80
C ILE A 936 -4.37 -5.21 28.97
N ASP A 937 -4.72 -6.08 29.92
CA ASP A 937 -3.89 -6.41 31.08
C ASP A 937 -2.79 -7.41 30.71
N LEU A 938 -2.96 -8.12 29.59
CA LEU A 938 -1.92 -8.94 28.95
C LEU A 938 -0.96 -8.12 28.06
N GLY A 939 -1.15 -6.80 27.99
CA GLY A 939 -0.30 -5.89 27.22
C GLY A 939 -0.70 -5.72 25.76
N VAL A 940 -1.91 -6.13 25.36
CA VAL A 940 -2.44 -5.84 24.02
C VAL A 940 -2.89 -4.38 23.97
N ASP A 941 -2.07 -3.53 23.36
CA ASP A 941 -2.40 -2.13 23.07
C ASP A 941 -3.10 -1.96 21.71
N SER A 942 -3.38 -0.71 21.31
CA SER A 942 -4.11 -0.43 20.06
C SER A 942 -3.43 -0.96 18.79
N LEU A 943 -2.09 -1.02 18.75
CA LEU A 943 -1.34 -1.52 17.60
C LEU A 943 -1.27 -3.04 17.62
N LEU A 944 -1.07 -3.64 18.79
CA LEU A 944 -1.08 -5.09 18.97
C LEU A 944 -2.48 -5.67 18.76
N ALA A 945 -3.54 -4.97 19.13
CA ALA A 945 -4.91 -5.38 18.84
C ALA A 945 -5.20 -5.40 17.33
N LEU A 946 -4.60 -4.48 16.56
CA LEU A 946 -4.70 -4.47 15.09
C LEU A 946 -3.95 -5.64 14.47
N ASP A 947 -2.72 -5.94 14.93
CA ASP A 947 -1.94 -7.08 14.46
C ASP A 947 -2.60 -8.41 14.84
N LEU A 948 -3.07 -8.53 16.09
CA LEU A 948 -3.84 -9.69 16.57
C LEU A 948 -5.11 -9.88 15.73
N ARG A 949 -5.85 -8.80 15.43
CA ARG A 949 -7.02 -8.88 14.54
C ARG A 949 -6.64 -9.39 13.16
N LYS A 950 -5.57 -8.86 12.57
CA LYS A 950 -5.09 -9.25 11.23
C LYS A 950 -4.66 -10.72 11.19
N ARG A 951 -3.98 -11.18 12.23
CA ARG A 951 -3.55 -12.58 12.40
C ARG A 951 -4.74 -13.52 12.61
N LEU A 952 -5.63 -13.20 13.55
CA LEU A 952 -6.83 -14.00 13.81
C LEU A 952 -7.75 -14.07 12.59
N ARG A 953 -7.94 -12.97 11.84
CA ARG A 953 -8.73 -12.98 10.62
C ARG A 953 -8.15 -13.92 9.55
N ARG A 954 -6.82 -13.97 9.44
CA ARG A 954 -6.11 -14.83 8.50
C ARG A 954 -6.19 -16.31 8.89
N THR A 955 -5.98 -16.61 10.17
CA THR A 955 -5.85 -18.00 10.66
C THR A 955 -7.19 -18.64 11.02
N VAL A 956 -8.18 -17.85 11.47
CA VAL A 956 -9.50 -18.32 11.94
C VAL A 956 -10.63 -17.97 10.96
N GLY A 957 -10.42 -17.05 10.02
CA GLY A 957 -11.45 -16.59 9.08
C GLY A 957 -12.49 -15.63 9.68
N SER A 958 -12.38 -15.31 10.97
CA SER A 958 -13.19 -14.33 11.68
C SER A 958 -12.31 -13.51 12.63
N SER A 959 -12.76 -12.31 13.01
CA SER A 959 -12.01 -11.45 13.91
C SER A 959 -12.95 -10.58 14.73
N VAL A 960 -12.57 -10.27 15.97
CA VAL A 960 -13.34 -9.36 16.83
C VAL A 960 -12.92 -7.90 16.55
N PRO A 961 -13.84 -6.93 16.54
CA PRO A 961 -13.49 -5.52 16.37
C PRO A 961 -12.45 -5.06 17.40
N VAL A 962 -11.48 -4.23 16.96
CA VAL A 962 -10.40 -3.71 17.83
C VAL A 962 -10.97 -2.95 19.02
N SER A 963 -12.06 -2.20 18.83
CA SER A 963 -12.77 -1.51 19.92
C SER A 963 -13.25 -2.46 21.02
N ARG A 964 -13.64 -3.68 20.66
CA ARG A 964 -14.07 -4.72 21.59
C ARG A 964 -12.88 -5.46 22.21
N MET A 965 -11.77 -5.61 21.47
CA MET A 965 -10.49 -6.11 22.02
C MET A 965 -9.89 -5.17 23.07
N LEU A 966 -9.96 -3.86 22.83
CA LEU A 966 -9.51 -2.81 23.75
C LEU A 966 -10.53 -2.48 24.85
N GLY A 967 -11.78 -2.95 24.69
CA GLY A 967 -12.87 -2.77 25.66
C GLY A 967 -12.81 -3.71 26.88
N GLY A 968 -11.65 -4.35 27.13
CA GLY A 968 -11.44 -5.22 28.29
C GLY A 968 -11.90 -6.67 28.12
N ILE A 969 -12.10 -7.14 26.87
CA ILE A 969 -12.45 -8.54 26.61
C ILE A 969 -11.33 -9.48 27.10
N THR A 970 -11.69 -10.62 27.67
CA THR A 970 -10.74 -11.68 28.07
C THR A 970 -10.40 -12.60 26.89
N VAL A 971 -9.34 -13.41 27.01
CA VAL A 971 -9.03 -14.43 25.98
C VAL A 971 -10.19 -15.42 25.81
N THR A 972 -10.86 -15.78 26.90
CA THR A 972 -12.05 -16.67 26.86
C THR A 972 -13.19 -16.02 26.07
N GLU A 973 -13.51 -14.76 26.34
CA GLU A 973 -14.58 -14.03 25.64
C GLU A 973 -14.21 -13.72 24.18
N LEU A 974 -12.91 -13.54 23.87
CA LEU A 974 -12.41 -13.42 22.50
C LEU A 974 -12.65 -14.73 21.73
N ILE A 975 -12.31 -15.88 22.33
CA ILE A 975 -12.57 -17.19 21.74
C ILE A 975 -14.09 -17.41 21.58
N ASP A 976 -14.90 -17.03 22.55
CA ASP A 976 -16.36 -17.18 22.50
C ASP A 976 -16.99 -16.27 21.44
N ALA A 977 -16.49 -15.04 21.27
CA ALA A 977 -16.92 -14.13 20.21
C ALA A 977 -16.56 -14.67 18.82
N LEU A 978 -15.35 -15.24 18.66
CA LEU A 978 -14.94 -15.92 17.42
C LEU A 978 -15.77 -17.19 17.16
N ARG A 979 -16.20 -17.91 18.22
CA ARG A 979 -17.14 -19.05 18.10
C ARG A 979 -18.57 -18.62 17.74
N ALA A 980 -19.05 -17.52 18.30
CA ALA A 980 -20.39 -17.01 18.02
C ALA A 980 -20.55 -16.57 16.56
N ASP A 981 -19.52 -15.94 15.99
CA ASP A 981 -19.49 -15.54 14.57
C ASP A 981 -19.30 -16.73 13.62
N SER A 982 -18.76 -17.86 14.11
CA SER A 982 -18.63 -19.11 13.32
C SER A 982 -19.81 -20.09 13.49
N THR A 983 -20.75 -19.83 14.40
CA THR A 983 -21.93 -20.69 14.65
C THR A 983 -23.30 -20.02 14.36
N GLY A 984 -23.31 -18.76 13.94
CA GLY A 984 -24.54 -18.00 13.66
C GLY A 984 -25.24 -18.35 12.34
N GLY A 985 -26.12 -19.36 12.35
CA GLY A 985 -27.24 -19.44 11.40
C GLY A 985 -28.29 -18.35 11.67
N PRO A 986 -29.10 -17.94 10.67
CA PRO A 986 -29.96 -16.76 10.78
C PRO A 986 -31.07 -16.94 11.83
N GLY A 987 -30.96 -16.20 12.94
CA GLY A 987 -32.04 -16.05 13.92
C GLY A 987 -33.19 -15.25 13.32
N ALA A 988 -34.36 -15.89 13.26
CA ALA A 988 -35.60 -15.36 12.71
C ALA A 988 -35.94 -13.93 13.18
N ALA A 989 -36.15 -13.03 12.23
CA ALA A 989 -36.83 -11.76 12.48
C ALA A 989 -38.32 -12.02 12.81
N PRO A 990 -38.90 -11.34 13.81
CA PRO A 990 -40.32 -11.47 14.13
C PRO A 990 -41.17 -10.91 12.98
N SER A 991 -42.10 -11.74 12.49
CA SER A 991 -43.11 -11.36 11.52
C SER A 991 -44.09 -10.34 12.14
N PHE A 992 -44.04 -9.09 11.70
CA PHE A 992 -45.16 -8.17 11.87
C PHE A 992 -46.01 -8.16 10.61
N GLY A 993 -47.25 -8.61 10.77
CA GLY A 993 -48.23 -8.78 9.70
C GLY A 993 -48.60 -7.48 9.01
N ARG A 994 -48.84 -7.61 7.70
CA ARG A 994 -49.43 -6.61 6.81
C ARG A 994 -50.72 -5.99 7.36
N ALA A 995 -50.78 -4.66 7.39
CA ALA A 995 -52.00 -3.89 7.13
C ALA A 995 -51.70 -2.96 5.93
N GLY A 996 -52.54 -3.02 4.91
CA GLY A 996 -52.26 -2.48 3.58
C GLY A 996 -52.80 -1.08 3.26
N ALA A 997 -52.62 -0.76 1.97
CA ALA A 997 -53.10 0.39 1.18
C ALA A 997 -52.30 1.71 1.39
N ALA A 998 -51.88 2.46 0.37
CA ALA A 998 -52.32 2.54 -1.03
C ALA A 998 -51.23 3.12 -1.98
N ASN A 999 -51.45 2.86 -3.26
CA ASN A 999 -50.75 3.32 -4.47
C ASN A 999 -50.22 4.76 -4.50
N GLY A 1000 -49.07 4.95 -5.16
CA GLY A 1000 -48.58 6.26 -5.63
C GLY A 1000 -47.36 6.16 -6.55
N ALA A 1001 -47.63 6.06 -7.84
CA ALA A 1001 -46.76 6.06 -9.03
C ALA A 1001 -45.34 6.65 -8.99
N HIS A 1002 -44.46 5.95 -9.73
CA HIS A 1002 -43.24 6.38 -10.43
C HIS A 1002 -43.14 7.87 -10.78
N HIS A 1003 -41.95 8.46 -10.57
CA HIS A 1003 -41.23 9.18 -11.62
C HIS A 1003 -39.73 9.31 -11.30
N SER A 1004 -38.92 8.81 -12.24
CA SER A 1004 -37.50 9.07 -12.40
C SER A 1004 -37.27 10.48 -12.96
N THR A 1005 -36.26 11.22 -12.49
CA THR A 1005 -35.62 12.26 -13.34
C THR A 1005 -34.17 12.49 -12.93
N LEU A 1006 -33.28 11.91 -13.72
CA LEU A 1006 -31.90 12.34 -13.95
C LEU A 1006 -31.93 13.47 -15.00
N ALA A 1007 -30.96 14.38 -14.93
CA ALA A 1007 -30.62 15.46 -15.86
C ALA A 1007 -31.21 16.86 -15.56
N MET A 1008 -30.38 17.72 -14.98
CA MET A 1008 -30.08 19.06 -15.52
C MET A 1008 -29.00 19.69 -14.65
N LEU A 1009 -27.85 20.06 -15.22
CA LEU A 1009 -27.04 21.25 -14.86
C LEU A 1009 -25.79 21.30 -15.73
N GLU A 1010 -25.99 21.77 -16.97
CA GLU A 1010 -24.98 22.52 -17.71
C GLU A 1010 -25.65 23.83 -18.14
N ARG A 1011 -24.88 24.93 -18.04
CA ARG A 1011 -25.14 26.29 -18.56
C ARG A 1011 -26.04 27.16 -17.65
N LEU A 1012 -25.69 28.40 -17.30
CA LEU A 1012 -24.83 29.40 -17.94
C LEU A 1012 -24.42 30.47 -16.91
N ASP A 1013 -23.34 31.16 -17.24
CA ASP A 1013 -22.84 32.43 -16.71
C ASP A 1013 -23.93 33.44 -16.29
N SER A 1014 -23.76 34.01 -15.09
CA SER A 1014 -24.04 35.40 -14.72
C SER A 1014 -23.36 35.74 -13.41
#